data_AF-A0A1J9QH76-F1
#
_entry.id   AF-A0A1J9QH76-F1
#
_cell.length_a   1.000
_cell.length_b   1.000
_cell.length_c   1.000
_cell.angle_alpha   90.00
_cell.angle_beta   90.00
_cell.angle_gamma   90.00
#
_symmetry.space_group_name_H-M   'P 1'
#
loop_
_entity.id
_entity.type
_entity.pdbx_description
1 polymer ?
#
loop_
_entity_poly.entity_id
_entity_poly.type
_entity_poly.pdbx_seq_one_letter_code
_entity_poly.pdbx_strand_id
1 'polypeptide(L)'
;MWLDRFSAHPSASGASTPSIRGYSPARRPQHQQHLSAAAQPNRPTFSPRSSSLSLSLATTPNASTTSLHRQNSSKLDQQHVGSASASTIVDPLEVLYNIIGKHSKEGGAETSTDSAVQAAAGAVDQKPECLVEDIDFGELSLEEFVQQQQQKKKKKLKRHVDVQTIEQYEKERDRFQDLHGAIAGCDDVLKSVESYLSRFQTDLGVVSAEIESLQSRSALLNSQLENRRNLERLLGPAVEEVSISPKAVRLISEGPINQEWVKALNEVETRSANIEATTTTANHVKAVDDIKPLLSDLKDKATERIRDYLVAQIKAFRSPNINAQIIQQQSLIKYKDLYGFLSRNHTALAGEISQAYINTMRWYYLSNFTRYHQALEKLRVHSAERNDLLAGDPSSQKGSNIFPGGRNPSYDPFALGRRMDILKSTNHTALPSYLAEENASHTSTNAHNNLKTQQPVIHGIETPFRNFNLALIDNISAEYSLVTEMFGTKTQSLHTSSRRVIEMFEPVFALGHSLTKHLIDNSTDCLGILLCVRLNQHFAFELQRRKVPVADSYINGINMLLWPRFQIVMDLHTESIKRVAAATTTGSSLSFSDTTNANANANANKQSSSSSSSSSSSAPHFLTQRFGQFLQGILALSSEAGDDEPVSNSLARLRTEFDVLLVKLAKAANGGDAKGRERFLWSNYSLVGTIISDTRGKLAEEVKEVRLSMLLPVPGPRPLTFAIQTTNTIRCTCRSKREGRRLFSTSIATNADFTHAIIGGGVVGLSIARHLSIARPNTSTIILERHAAVGTETSSRNSEVIHAGLYYPPASLKTQLCIRGKHLLYDLCASPNHDIPNRRTSKWILAQDAEQLERLQRMHEHAAALGVPTRFLGREEMSRREPDVTARAGVLESPSTGIVDSHALMACLQAEFEERGGDIAFLTAVSQIERVGAGGGYKIYTRSVGTGREARGSEEEGEEATITAETVINAAGHNACAISNMLLPPDRHVRPAYAKGTYFSYTASSPKPRTLLYPAPKPGLGGLGTHLTLDMTGQVRFGPDVEWVDGPDDLVPSMGRLEEAVREIREYLPGVRPEAIGLDYCGVRPKLAGKEGEDRGAFKDFVVREEEGFEGFVNLLGIESPGLTSALAIGERVEGLLYGVDGFVVKGA
;
A
#
# COMPACT_ATOMS: atom_id res chain seq x y z
N MET A 1 -3.66 22.52 3.51
CA MET A 1 -3.84 23.10 2.16
C MET A 1 -5.19 23.79 2.07
N TRP A 2 -5.19 25.11 2.05
CA TRP A 2 -6.29 25.95 2.56
C TRP A 2 -7.16 26.67 1.51
N LEU A 3 -6.58 26.93 0.32
CA LEU A 3 -7.23 27.72 -0.74
C LEU A 3 -7.96 26.89 -1.80
N ASP A 4 -7.82 25.55 -1.81
CA ASP A 4 -8.19 24.74 -3.00
C ASP A 4 -8.62 23.29 -2.70
N ARG A 5 -9.22 23.00 -1.53
CA ARG A 5 -9.86 21.68 -1.30
C ARG A 5 -11.31 21.59 -1.81
N PHE A 6 -11.96 22.71 -2.14
CA PHE A 6 -13.30 22.73 -2.75
C PHE A 6 -13.49 23.89 -3.73
N SER A 7 -13.00 23.73 -4.97
CA SER A 7 -13.63 24.34 -6.15
C SER A 7 -14.75 23.42 -6.67
N ALA A 8 -15.65 23.02 -5.76
CA ALA A 8 -16.81 22.18 -6.02
C ALA A 8 -18.10 23.02 -6.00
N HIS A 9 -18.29 23.84 -7.04
CA HIS A 9 -19.62 24.35 -7.39
C HIS A 9 -20.01 23.87 -8.79
N PRO A 10 -21.27 23.45 -9.00
CA PRO A 10 -21.71 22.90 -10.28
C PRO A 10 -21.99 24.04 -11.27
N SER A 11 -21.05 24.28 -12.19
CA SER A 11 -21.37 25.01 -13.43
C SER A 11 -21.86 24.02 -14.50
N ALA A 12 -22.92 24.40 -15.20
CA ALA A 12 -23.68 23.50 -16.05
C ALA A 12 -22.92 23.10 -17.34
N SER A 13 -23.13 21.85 -17.76
CA SER A 13 -23.04 21.35 -19.14
C SER A 13 -21.77 21.65 -19.95
N GLY A 14 -20.88 20.65 -20.02
CA GLY A 14 -20.21 20.26 -21.27
C GLY A 14 -18.90 20.98 -21.65
N ALA A 15 -17.77 20.41 -21.24
CA ALA A 15 -16.48 20.59 -21.93
C ALA A 15 -15.57 19.36 -21.75
N SER A 16 -14.86 19.00 -22.82
CA SER A 16 -13.93 17.87 -22.88
C SER A 16 -12.59 18.12 -22.18
N THR A 17 -11.98 17.06 -21.65
CA THR A 17 -10.59 17.04 -21.15
C THR A 17 -9.57 17.66 -22.13
N PRO A 18 -8.64 18.53 -21.68
CA PRO A 18 -7.60 19.06 -22.55
C PRO A 18 -6.52 18.00 -22.81
N SER A 19 -6.49 17.49 -24.04
CA SER A 19 -5.36 16.73 -24.58
C SER A 19 -4.10 17.58 -24.61
N ILE A 20 -3.00 17.07 -24.05
CA ILE A 20 -1.66 17.65 -24.23
C ILE A 20 -1.25 17.45 -25.69
N ARG A 21 -1.53 18.44 -26.54
CA ARG A 21 -0.97 18.54 -27.90
C ARG A 21 0.36 19.28 -27.85
N GLY A 22 1.34 18.76 -28.59
CA GLY A 22 2.65 19.40 -28.74
C GLY A 22 2.54 20.77 -29.43
N TYR A 23 3.25 21.75 -28.88
CA TYR A 23 3.39 23.07 -29.48
C TYR A 23 4.56 23.09 -30.46
N SER A 24 4.27 23.16 -31.76
CA SER A 24 5.23 23.66 -32.76
C SER A 24 5.13 25.19 -32.83
N PRO A 25 6.26 25.92 -32.94
CA PRO A 25 6.25 27.38 -32.85
C PRO A 25 5.69 28.06 -34.10
N ALA A 26 4.89 29.11 -33.91
CA ALA A 26 4.34 29.93 -34.98
C ALA A 26 5.31 31.06 -35.41
N ARG A 27 5.12 31.53 -36.65
CA ARG A 27 6.01 32.44 -37.40
C ARG A 27 6.07 33.87 -36.85
N ARG A 28 7.20 34.56 -37.10
CA ARG A 28 7.26 36.03 -37.21
C ARG A 28 7.15 36.47 -38.69
N PRO A 29 6.54 37.63 -39.01
CA PRO A 29 6.37 38.12 -40.38
C PRO A 29 7.34 39.27 -40.76
N GLN A 30 7.24 39.74 -42.03
CA GLN A 30 7.95 40.84 -42.74
C GLN A 30 9.17 40.42 -43.58
N HIS A 31 9.46 41.01 -44.76
CA HIS A 31 8.57 41.64 -45.78
C HIS A 31 9.36 41.75 -47.11
N GLN A 32 8.69 41.55 -48.26
CA GLN A 32 8.95 42.21 -49.55
C GLN A 32 10.13 41.78 -50.50
N GLN A 33 9.79 41.82 -51.80
CA GLN A 33 10.62 42.02 -53.02
C GLN A 33 11.26 40.83 -53.80
N HIS A 34 10.56 40.44 -54.88
CA HIS A 34 10.99 40.47 -56.30
C HIS A 34 12.25 39.68 -56.75
N LEU A 35 12.08 38.59 -57.53
CA LEU A 35 12.47 38.46 -58.95
C LEU A 35 12.42 37.00 -59.51
N SER A 36 12.05 36.91 -60.78
CA SER A 36 12.30 35.82 -61.78
C SER A 36 13.78 35.38 -61.85
N ALA A 37 14.22 34.25 -62.42
CA ALA A 37 13.70 32.95 -62.91
C ALA A 37 14.96 32.06 -63.17
N ALA A 38 14.99 30.81 -63.67
CA ALA A 38 14.03 29.88 -64.30
C ALA A 38 14.42 28.42 -63.85
N ALA A 39 14.08 27.27 -64.44
CA ALA A 39 13.39 26.89 -65.69
C ALA A 39 12.71 25.49 -65.57
N GLN A 40 12.40 24.88 -66.73
CA GLN A 40 11.94 23.50 -66.99
C GLN A 40 12.66 22.99 -68.29
N PRO A 41 12.50 21.76 -68.86
CA PRO A 41 11.40 20.79 -68.65
C PRO A 41 11.67 19.25 -68.79
N ASN A 42 10.61 18.48 -68.48
CA ASN A 42 10.11 17.25 -69.15
C ASN A 42 10.88 15.90 -69.18
N ARG A 43 10.31 14.90 -68.46
CA ARG A 43 9.66 13.64 -68.94
C ARG A 43 10.45 12.60 -69.82
N PRO A 44 9.96 11.34 -69.99
CA PRO A 44 8.98 10.55 -69.21
C PRO A 44 9.40 9.07 -68.92
N THR A 45 8.49 8.33 -68.28
CA THR A 45 8.49 6.89 -67.95
C THR A 45 8.32 5.92 -69.13
N PHE A 46 8.88 4.69 -69.05
CA PHE A 46 8.30 3.48 -69.67
C PHE A 46 8.75 2.16 -68.97
N SER A 47 7.91 1.12 -69.08
CA SER A 47 8.13 -0.32 -68.81
C SER A 47 7.56 -1.11 -70.02
N PRO A 48 7.40 -2.45 -70.08
CA PRO A 48 7.92 -3.62 -69.32
C PRO A 48 8.43 -4.80 -70.22
N ARG A 49 8.92 -5.93 -69.66
CA ARG A 49 8.62 -7.37 -70.03
C ARG A 49 9.71 -8.44 -69.69
N SER A 50 9.27 -9.60 -69.17
CA SER A 50 9.63 -11.03 -69.48
C SER A 50 11.13 -11.50 -69.53
N SER A 51 11.60 -12.66 -69.04
CA SER A 51 11.00 -13.91 -68.49
C SER A 51 12.01 -14.77 -67.69
N SER A 52 11.48 -15.74 -66.91
CA SER A 52 11.96 -17.12 -66.66
C SER A 52 13.22 -17.49 -65.82
N LEU A 53 12.93 -18.31 -64.78
CA LEU A 53 13.62 -19.54 -64.27
C LEU A 53 14.61 -19.51 -63.07
N SER A 54 14.12 -20.10 -61.97
CA SER A 54 14.69 -21.20 -61.14
C SER A 54 15.47 -20.95 -59.83
N LEU A 55 15.04 -21.69 -58.77
CA LEU A 55 15.75 -22.07 -57.51
C LEU A 55 16.13 -20.91 -56.53
N SER A 56 16.19 -21.03 -55.19
CA SER A 56 16.07 -22.16 -54.23
C SER A 56 15.67 -21.70 -52.80
N LEU A 57 15.51 -22.66 -51.87
CA LEU A 57 15.23 -22.56 -50.42
C LEU A 57 15.87 -21.38 -49.64
N ALA A 58 15.13 -20.83 -48.65
CA ALA A 58 15.36 -21.06 -47.21
C ALA A 58 14.55 -20.10 -46.29
N THR A 59 13.87 -20.63 -45.28
CA THR A 59 13.43 -19.90 -44.08
C THR A 59 13.53 -20.81 -42.86
N THR A 60 14.05 -20.29 -41.74
CA THR A 60 14.09 -20.97 -40.44
C THR A 60 12.90 -20.53 -39.59
N PRO A 61 12.51 -21.36 -38.61
CA PRO A 61 12.71 -20.91 -37.22
C PRO A 61 13.16 -22.04 -36.28
N ASN A 62 13.86 -21.67 -35.21
CA ASN A 62 14.14 -22.55 -34.07
C ASN A 62 13.50 -21.99 -32.80
N ALA A 63 12.95 -22.86 -31.97
CA ALA A 63 12.48 -22.53 -30.64
C ALA A 63 12.67 -23.72 -29.69
N SER A 64 12.75 -23.39 -28.40
CA SER A 64 12.37 -24.25 -27.26
C SER A 64 13.37 -25.34 -26.83
N THR A 65 13.87 -25.29 -25.57
CA THR A 65 13.35 -25.96 -24.33
C THR A 65 13.99 -27.35 -24.11
N THR A 66 14.21 -27.89 -22.91
CA THR A 66 13.98 -27.47 -21.51
C THR A 66 14.85 -28.35 -20.62
N SER A 67 15.25 -27.85 -19.45
CA SER A 67 15.84 -28.68 -18.39
C SER A 67 14.86 -28.88 -17.22
N LEU A 68 14.84 -30.08 -16.66
CA LEU A 68 14.05 -30.44 -15.47
C LEU A 68 14.96 -30.71 -14.27
N HIS A 69 14.72 -29.92 -13.23
CA HIS A 69 14.68 -30.28 -11.80
C HIS A 69 15.56 -31.42 -11.24
N ARG A 70 16.42 -31.07 -10.28
CA ARG A 70 16.76 -31.93 -9.13
C ARG A 70 17.25 -31.09 -7.95
N GLN A 71 16.78 -31.38 -6.74
CA GLN A 71 17.50 -31.03 -5.51
C GLN A 71 17.72 -32.28 -4.66
N ASN A 72 18.86 -32.28 -3.95
CA ASN A 72 19.30 -33.38 -3.10
C ASN A 72 18.73 -33.26 -1.68
N SER A 73 18.57 -34.41 -1.05
CA SER A 73 19.19 -34.66 0.27
C SER A 73 20.09 -35.91 0.10
N SER A 74 21.13 -36.17 0.89
CA SER A 74 21.43 -35.71 2.25
C SER A 74 22.94 -35.51 2.51
N LYS A 75 23.26 -35.07 3.74
CA LYS A 75 24.60 -34.74 4.25
C LYS A 75 25.54 -35.95 4.39
N LEU A 76 26.84 -35.66 4.31
CA LEU A 76 28.00 -36.16 5.11
C LEU A 76 27.86 -37.51 5.85
N ASP A 77 28.89 -38.38 5.76
CA ASP A 77 30.05 -38.23 6.67
C ASP A 77 31.35 -38.94 6.21
N GLN A 78 32.40 -38.70 7.00
CA GLN A 78 33.83 -39.00 6.94
C GLN A 78 34.36 -40.31 6.30
N GLN A 79 35.55 -40.16 5.68
CA GLN A 79 36.84 -40.84 5.93
C GLN A 79 36.78 -42.24 6.62
N HIS A 80 37.54 -43.27 6.21
CA HIS A 80 39.02 -43.30 6.26
C HIS A 80 39.62 -44.63 5.69
N VAL A 81 40.91 -44.61 5.32
CA VAL A 81 41.89 -45.73 5.27
C VAL A 81 41.55 -47.01 4.45
N GLY A 82 42.16 -47.12 3.26
CA GLY A 82 43.50 -47.70 3.14
C GLY A 82 43.70 -49.19 2.75
N SER A 83 44.40 -49.35 1.63
CA SER A 83 45.38 -50.42 1.29
C SER A 83 44.96 -51.68 0.52
N ALA A 84 45.86 -52.03 -0.43
CA ALA A 84 46.18 -53.35 -1.00
C ALA A 84 45.26 -54.02 -2.06
N SER A 85 45.72 -53.91 -3.33
CA SER A 85 46.05 -55.04 -4.23
C SER A 85 44.97 -56.00 -4.75
N ALA A 86 44.51 -55.76 -5.99
CA ALA A 86 44.45 -56.74 -7.11
C ALA A 86 43.82 -56.02 -8.34
N SER A 87 44.50 -55.70 -9.45
CA SER A 87 44.99 -56.60 -10.52
C SER A 87 44.02 -57.71 -10.93
N THR A 88 43.34 -57.52 -12.07
CA THR A 88 43.26 -58.46 -13.24
C THR A 88 42.04 -58.11 -14.09
N ILE A 89 42.23 -57.22 -15.07
CA ILE A 89 41.40 -57.14 -16.28
C ILE A 89 42.41 -56.98 -17.42
N VAL A 90 42.46 -57.99 -18.31
CA VAL A 90 43.46 -58.10 -19.38
C VAL A 90 43.02 -57.30 -20.61
N ASP A 91 43.96 -56.67 -21.30
CA ASP A 91 43.70 -55.90 -22.51
C ASP A 91 43.23 -56.81 -23.66
N PRO A 92 42.10 -56.52 -24.33
CA PRO A 92 41.60 -57.33 -25.44
C PRO A 92 42.58 -57.49 -26.62
N LEU A 93 43.57 -56.61 -26.79
CA LEU A 93 44.62 -56.79 -27.80
C LEU A 93 45.68 -57.81 -27.39
N GLU A 94 46.04 -57.90 -26.09
CA GLU A 94 46.92 -58.96 -25.58
C GLU A 94 46.28 -60.35 -25.73
N VAL A 95 44.96 -60.45 -25.58
CA VAL A 95 44.21 -61.68 -25.86
C VAL A 95 44.35 -62.07 -27.34
N LEU A 96 44.26 -61.10 -28.26
CA LEU A 96 44.40 -61.35 -29.70
C LEU A 96 45.83 -61.79 -30.08
N TYR A 97 46.86 -61.17 -29.52
CA TYR A 97 48.26 -61.54 -29.79
C TYR A 97 48.64 -62.90 -29.19
N ASN A 98 48.08 -63.28 -28.05
CA ASN A 98 48.22 -64.64 -27.50
C ASN A 98 47.49 -65.71 -28.33
N ILE A 99 46.41 -65.36 -29.03
CA ILE A 99 45.70 -66.27 -29.95
C ILE A 99 46.47 -66.47 -31.28
N ILE A 100 47.26 -65.48 -31.73
CA ILE A 100 47.91 -65.48 -33.05
C ILE A 100 49.39 -65.96 -33.01
N GLY A 101 50.00 -66.05 -31.83
CA GLY A 101 51.09 -67.02 -31.59
C GLY A 101 52.40 -66.83 -32.36
N LYS A 102 52.90 -65.59 -32.52
CA LYS A 102 54.29 -65.35 -32.99
C LYS A 102 55.01 -64.27 -32.18
N HIS A 103 55.97 -64.71 -31.37
CA HIS A 103 56.99 -63.85 -30.75
C HIS A 103 58.12 -63.51 -31.73
N SER A 104 58.58 -62.26 -31.73
CA SER A 104 60.03 -61.96 -31.76
C SER A 104 60.37 -60.50 -31.43
N LYS A 105 60.79 -60.29 -30.18
CA LYS A 105 61.86 -59.39 -29.69
C LYS A 105 61.94 -57.92 -30.16
N GLU A 106 61.59 -57.07 -29.19
CA GLU A 106 62.20 -55.78 -28.76
C GLU A 106 63.57 -55.36 -29.33
N GLY A 107 63.78 -54.05 -29.44
CA GLY A 107 65.13 -53.47 -29.52
C GLY A 107 65.27 -51.96 -29.79
N GLY A 108 64.83 -51.08 -28.88
CA GLY A 108 65.18 -49.64 -28.83
C GLY A 108 64.78 -48.76 -30.04
N ALA A 109 64.94 -47.45 -30.06
CA ALA A 109 65.13 -46.42 -29.04
C ALA A 109 65.12 -45.06 -29.79
N GLU A 110 64.68 -43.99 -29.13
CA GLU A 110 65.12 -42.60 -29.32
C GLU A 110 65.01 -41.84 -30.67
N THR A 111 64.04 -40.91 -30.66
CA THR A 111 64.22 -39.45 -30.88
C THR A 111 64.48 -38.84 -32.28
N SER A 112 64.09 -37.56 -32.38
CA SER A 112 64.38 -36.53 -33.41
C SER A 112 63.61 -36.57 -34.75
N THR A 113 62.64 -35.65 -34.84
CA THR A 113 62.60 -34.53 -35.82
C THR A 113 63.58 -34.65 -37.01
N ASP A 114 63.15 -34.46 -38.26
CA ASP A 114 62.68 -33.14 -38.72
C ASP A 114 61.94 -33.12 -40.09
N SER A 115 61.18 -32.05 -40.29
CA SER A 115 60.95 -31.30 -41.55
C SER A 115 60.84 -31.99 -42.94
N ALA A 116 59.59 -32.14 -43.39
CA ALA A 116 58.97 -31.40 -44.51
C ALA A 116 59.33 -31.64 -46.02
N VAL A 117 58.29 -31.37 -46.83
CA VAL A 117 58.26 -31.04 -48.29
C VAL A 117 58.22 -32.19 -49.32
N GLN A 118 57.06 -32.28 -50.00
CA GLN A 118 56.78 -32.49 -51.45
C GLN A 118 57.89 -33.19 -52.31
N ALA A 119 57.62 -34.19 -53.15
CA ALA A 119 56.64 -34.13 -54.25
C ALA A 119 56.46 -35.48 -55.00
N ALA A 120 55.30 -35.62 -55.64
CA ALA A 120 54.92 -36.35 -56.87
C ALA A 120 55.76 -37.52 -57.48
N ALA A 121 54.98 -38.45 -58.07
CA ALA A 121 55.24 -39.31 -59.25
C ALA A 121 55.68 -40.77 -59.02
N GLY A 122 54.69 -41.69 -59.07
CA GLY A 122 54.42 -42.49 -60.27
C GLY A 122 55.30 -43.72 -60.60
N ALA A 123 54.61 -44.86 -60.76
CA ALA A 123 54.96 -46.01 -61.62
C ALA A 123 56.16 -46.90 -61.16
N VAL A 124 56.36 -48.16 -61.59
CA VAL A 124 55.56 -49.27 -62.18
C VAL A 124 56.49 -50.52 -62.13
N ASP A 125 55.96 -51.74 -62.04
CA ASP A 125 56.56 -53.09 -62.32
C ASP A 125 58.07 -53.35 -62.02
N GLN A 126 58.46 -54.51 -61.48
CA GLN A 126 58.63 -55.72 -62.29
C GLN A 126 58.78 -57.03 -61.48
N LYS A 127 58.62 -58.13 -62.21
CA LYS A 127 58.59 -59.56 -61.87
C LYS A 127 59.92 -60.22 -62.32
N PRO A 128 60.07 -61.57 -62.33
CA PRO A 128 60.07 -62.60 -61.27
C PRO A 128 61.52 -63.05 -60.91
N GLU A 129 61.69 -64.05 -60.04
CA GLU A 129 62.72 -65.07 -60.28
C GLU A 129 62.47 -66.43 -59.58
N CYS A 130 63.05 -67.49 -60.19
CA CYS A 130 63.14 -68.89 -59.77
C CYS A 130 61.90 -69.82 -59.89
N LEU A 131 62.12 -70.95 -60.57
CA LEU A 131 61.23 -72.11 -60.61
C LEU A 131 61.48 -73.00 -59.38
N VAL A 132 60.47 -73.78 -58.99
CA VAL A 132 60.70 -75.05 -58.29
C VAL A 132 60.25 -76.15 -59.26
N GLU A 133 61.25 -76.81 -59.83
CA GLU A 133 61.13 -78.07 -60.56
C GLU A 133 60.86 -79.21 -59.55
N ASP A 134 60.48 -80.39 -60.04
CA ASP A 134 60.20 -81.61 -59.25
C ASP A 134 58.90 -81.64 -58.42
N ILE A 135 57.79 -81.93 -59.12
CA ILE A 135 56.70 -82.76 -58.57
C ILE A 135 57.13 -84.22 -58.74
N ASP A 136 57.21 -84.98 -57.65
CA ASP A 136 57.58 -86.40 -57.70
C ASP A 136 56.51 -87.25 -58.41
N PHE A 137 56.88 -87.82 -59.56
CA PHE A 137 56.04 -88.69 -60.39
C PHE A 137 56.35 -90.19 -60.24
N GLY A 138 57.05 -90.62 -59.17
CA GLY A 138 57.14 -92.04 -58.78
C GLY A 138 57.64 -92.96 -59.89
N GLU A 139 58.66 -92.51 -60.63
CA GLU A 139 59.30 -93.19 -61.78
C GLU A 139 58.38 -93.56 -62.96
N LEU A 140 57.28 -92.83 -63.18
CA LEU A 140 56.39 -93.03 -64.35
C LEU A 140 56.07 -91.71 -65.09
N SER A 141 55.94 -91.78 -66.42
CA SER A 141 55.74 -90.58 -67.24
C SER A 141 54.30 -90.04 -67.21
N LEU A 142 54.14 -88.73 -67.45
CA LEU A 142 52.85 -88.05 -67.40
C LEU A 142 51.81 -88.61 -68.40
N GLU A 143 52.27 -89.12 -69.55
CA GLU A 143 51.40 -89.75 -70.55
C GLU A 143 50.98 -91.19 -70.16
N GLU A 144 51.80 -91.92 -69.40
CA GLU A 144 51.44 -93.24 -68.85
C GLU A 144 50.44 -93.11 -67.69
N PHE A 145 50.56 -92.07 -66.86
CA PHE A 145 49.63 -91.77 -65.77
C PHE A 145 48.21 -91.48 -66.30
N VAL A 146 48.10 -90.72 -67.40
CA VAL A 146 46.80 -90.43 -68.07
C VAL A 146 46.20 -91.70 -68.69
N GLN A 147 47.02 -92.62 -69.21
CA GLN A 147 46.53 -93.89 -69.77
C GLN A 147 46.01 -94.88 -68.69
N GLN A 148 46.56 -94.87 -67.47
CA GLN A 148 46.06 -95.76 -66.39
C GLN A 148 44.60 -95.46 -65.96
N GLN A 149 44.17 -94.20 -65.94
CA GLN A 149 42.75 -93.89 -65.65
C GLN A 149 41.81 -94.38 -66.76
N GLN A 150 42.23 -94.27 -68.03
CA GLN A 150 41.38 -94.66 -69.16
C GLN A 150 41.28 -96.19 -69.32
N GLN A 151 42.29 -96.96 -68.91
CA GLN A 151 42.23 -98.43 -68.96
C GLN A 151 41.35 -99.07 -67.87
N LYS A 152 41.18 -98.45 -66.69
CA LYS A 152 40.27 -98.95 -65.64
C LYS A 152 38.77 -98.87 -66.01
N LYS A 153 38.38 -98.04 -66.98
CA LYS A 153 36.95 -97.86 -67.40
C LYS A 153 36.49 -98.70 -68.60
N LYS A 154 37.35 -99.48 -69.27
CA LYS A 154 36.98 -100.24 -70.50
C LYS A 154 37.14 -101.77 -70.46
N LYS A 155 37.52 -102.37 -69.31
CA LYS A 155 37.63 -103.84 -69.16
C LYS A 155 36.88 -104.41 -67.94
N LYS A 156 35.55 -104.23 -67.91
CA LYS A 156 34.64 -105.14 -67.16
C LYS A 156 33.17 -105.13 -67.65
N LEU A 157 32.95 -104.97 -68.95
CA LEU A 157 31.65 -105.20 -69.58
C LEU A 157 31.54 -106.66 -70.03
N LYS A 158 31.07 -107.55 -69.14
CA LYS A 158 30.39 -108.85 -69.40
C LYS A 158 30.35 -109.70 -68.12
N ARG A 159 29.23 -109.68 -67.40
CA ARG A 159 28.33 -110.84 -67.21
C ARG A 159 27.28 -110.61 -66.11
N HIS A 160 26.14 -111.26 -66.31
CA HIS A 160 25.01 -111.47 -65.39
C HIS A 160 24.29 -110.22 -64.85
N VAL A 161 23.22 -109.90 -65.57
CA VAL A 161 21.94 -109.46 -65.00
C VAL A 161 21.50 -110.48 -63.94
N ASP A 162 21.07 -109.98 -62.79
CA ASP A 162 20.21 -110.72 -61.86
C ASP A 162 18.88 -109.94 -61.72
N VAL A 163 17.76 -110.61 -61.91
CA VAL A 163 16.46 -109.98 -62.29
C VAL A 163 15.62 -109.59 -61.06
N GLN A 164 16.26 -109.36 -59.91
CA GLN A 164 15.55 -109.12 -58.63
C GLN A 164 15.83 -107.76 -57.97
N THR A 165 16.75 -106.93 -58.50
CA THR A 165 17.10 -105.64 -57.87
C THR A 165 16.51 -104.40 -58.57
N ILE A 166 16.03 -104.53 -59.81
CA ILE A 166 15.55 -103.38 -60.60
C ILE A 166 14.20 -102.86 -60.10
N GLU A 167 13.24 -103.75 -59.81
CA GLU A 167 11.94 -103.35 -59.25
C GLU A 167 12.06 -102.64 -57.89
N GLN A 168 13.09 -102.98 -57.11
CA GLN A 168 13.35 -102.36 -55.81
C GLN A 168 13.93 -100.94 -55.96
N TYR A 169 14.78 -100.73 -56.98
CA TYR A 169 15.33 -99.41 -57.32
C TYR A 169 14.26 -98.46 -57.92
N GLU A 170 13.35 -98.99 -58.76
CA GLU A 170 12.23 -98.20 -59.30
C GLU A 170 11.28 -97.73 -58.18
N LYS A 171 11.09 -98.53 -57.12
CA LYS A 171 10.25 -98.18 -55.97
C LYS A 171 10.85 -97.14 -55.03
N GLU A 172 12.18 -97.01 -55.01
CA GLU A 172 12.89 -96.06 -54.15
C GLU A 172 13.32 -94.79 -54.88
N ARG A 173 13.36 -94.79 -56.22
CA ARG A 173 13.64 -93.61 -57.06
C ARG A 173 12.83 -92.38 -56.62
N ASP A 174 11.53 -92.56 -56.43
CA ASP A 174 10.62 -91.46 -56.13
C ASP A 174 10.91 -90.87 -54.74
N ARG A 175 11.31 -91.69 -53.75
CA ARG A 175 11.76 -91.21 -52.43
C ARG A 175 13.07 -90.42 -52.50
N PHE A 176 14.02 -90.84 -53.34
CA PHE A 176 15.25 -90.09 -53.54
C PHE A 176 15.01 -88.78 -54.31
N GLN A 177 14.03 -88.76 -55.21
CA GLN A 177 13.61 -87.55 -55.92
C GLN A 177 12.90 -86.56 -55.00
N ASP A 178 12.02 -87.02 -54.11
CA ASP A 178 11.40 -86.22 -53.05
C ASP A 178 12.44 -85.67 -52.05
N LEU A 179 13.41 -86.50 -51.63
CA LEU A 179 14.49 -86.07 -50.75
C LEU A 179 15.40 -85.02 -51.41
N HIS A 180 15.70 -85.19 -52.70
CA HIS A 180 16.48 -84.20 -53.46
C HIS A 180 15.70 -82.89 -53.64
N GLY A 181 14.39 -82.95 -53.85
CA GLY A 181 13.50 -81.78 -53.87
C GLY A 181 13.45 -81.07 -52.51
N ALA A 182 13.41 -81.82 -51.40
CA ALA A 182 13.45 -81.25 -50.06
C ALA A 182 14.80 -80.59 -49.73
N ILE A 183 15.92 -81.20 -50.12
CA ILE A 183 17.26 -80.62 -49.95
C ILE A 183 17.42 -79.34 -50.78
N ALA A 184 16.98 -79.35 -52.05
CA ALA A 184 16.98 -78.15 -52.89
C ALA A 184 16.11 -77.02 -52.30
N GLY A 185 14.96 -77.36 -51.70
CA GLY A 185 14.11 -76.40 -50.97
C GLY A 185 14.80 -75.81 -49.74
N CYS A 186 15.57 -76.61 -48.99
CA CYS A 186 16.39 -76.12 -47.88
C CYS A 186 17.52 -75.19 -48.35
N ASP A 187 18.20 -75.52 -49.45
CA ASP A 187 19.27 -74.67 -50.02
C ASP A 187 18.74 -73.31 -50.47
N ASP A 188 17.54 -73.23 -51.05
CA ASP A 188 16.94 -71.95 -51.45
C ASP A 188 16.47 -71.11 -50.24
N VAL A 189 16.02 -71.75 -49.16
CA VAL A 189 15.77 -71.06 -47.88
C VAL A 189 17.07 -70.54 -47.27
N LEU A 190 18.16 -71.33 -47.30
CA LEU A 190 19.46 -70.91 -46.78
C LEU A 190 20.04 -69.72 -47.56
N LYS A 191 19.96 -69.72 -48.90
CA LYS A 191 20.33 -68.54 -49.73
C LYS A 191 19.50 -67.31 -49.39
N SER A 192 18.21 -67.49 -49.06
CA SER A 192 17.36 -66.38 -48.61
C SER A 192 17.86 -65.80 -47.28
N VAL A 193 18.14 -66.66 -46.29
CA VAL A 193 18.67 -66.24 -44.97
C VAL A 193 20.06 -65.59 -45.09
N GLU A 194 20.95 -66.13 -45.93
CA GLU A 194 22.25 -65.54 -46.25
C GLU A 194 22.08 -64.13 -46.85
N SER A 195 21.17 -63.95 -47.80
CA SER A 195 20.87 -62.64 -48.39
C SER A 195 20.32 -61.64 -47.36
N TYR A 196 19.47 -62.08 -46.42
CA TYR A 196 18.97 -61.23 -45.34
C TYR A 196 20.06 -60.83 -44.35
N LEU A 197 20.94 -61.76 -43.95
CA LEU A 197 22.04 -61.46 -43.02
C LEU A 197 23.09 -60.55 -43.67
N SER A 198 23.41 -60.75 -44.95
CA SER A 198 24.31 -59.88 -45.72
C SER A 198 23.77 -58.45 -45.85
N ARG A 199 22.45 -58.30 -46.13
CA ARG A 199 21.77 -56.99 -46.12
C ARG A 199 21.80 -56.35 -44.74
N PHE A 200 21.42 -57.08 -43.70
CA PHE A 200 21.42 -56.56 -42.32
C PHE A 200 22.81 -56.11 -41.86
N GLN A 201 23.87 -56.85 -42.19
CA GLN A 201 25.25 -56.45 -41.91
C GLN A 201 25.64 -55.16 -42.66
N THR A 202 25.19 -55.01 -43.91
CA THR A 202 25.41 -53.79 -44.71
C THR A 202 24.68 -52.59 -44.10
N ASP A 203 23.40 -52.75 -43.76
CA ASP A 203 22.57 -51.72 -43.13
C ASP A 203 23.16 -51.28 -41.78
N LEU A 204 23.63 -52.23 -40.97
CA LEU A 204 24.25 -51.93 -39.66
C LEU A 204 25.58 -51.17 -39.83
N GLY A 205 26.37 -51.50 -40.85
CA GLY A 205 27.58 -50.75 -41.22
C GLY A 205 27.29 -49.31 -41.65
N VAL A 206 26.22 -49.08 -42.44
CA VAL A 206 25.76 -47.73 -42.81
C VAL A 206 25.34 -46.94 -41.58
N VAL A 207 24.51 -47.53 -40.71
CA VAL A 207 24.04 -46.87 -39.47
C VAL A 207 25.19 -46.53 -38.52
N SER A 208 26.18 -47.42 -38.36
CA SER A 208 27.38 -47.12 -37.56
C SER A 208 28.19 -45.95 -38.12
N ALA A 209 28.38 -45.88 -39.44
CA ALA A 209 29.08 -44.76 -40.09
C ALA A 209 28.31 -43.42 -39.96
N GLU A 210 26.98 -43.45 -40.05
CA GLU A 210 26.15 -42.26 -39.79
C GLU A 210 26.24 -41.79 -38.33
N ILE A 211 26.23 -42.71 -37.37
CA ILE A 211 26.38 -42.38 -35.94
C ILE A 211 27.77 -41.76 -35.66
N GLU A 212 28.84 -42.30 -36.23
CA GLU A 212 30.20 -41.75 -36.08
C GLU A 212 30.32 -40.34 -36.71
N SER A 213 29.71 -40.14 -37.88
CA SER A 213 29.60 -38.83 -38.54
C SER A 213 28.81 -37.81 -37.70
N LEU A 214 27.71 -38.23 -37.06
CA LEU A 214 26.93 -37.38 -36.17
C LEU A 214 27.67 -37.05 -34.86
N GLN A 215 28.37 -38.03 -34.26
CA GLN A 215 29.15 -37.82 -33.03
C GLN A 215 30.33 -36.86 -33.26
N SER A 216 31.10 -37.06 -34.33
CA SER A 216 32.21 -36.16 -34.70
C SER A 216 31.72 -34.74 -35.01
N ARG A 217 30.61 -34.59 -35.75
CA ARG A 217 29.97 -33.28 -35.99
C ARG A 217 29.46 -32.63 -34.71
N SER A 218 28.90 -33.40 -33.78
CA SER A 218 28.46 -32.91 -32.47
C SER A 218 29.62 -32.40 -31.63
N ALA A 219 30.74 -33.14 -31.59
CA ALA A 219 31.95 -32.73 -30.86
C ALA A 219 32.54 -31.41 -31.40
N LEU A 220 32.61 -31.26 -32.73
CA LEU A 220 33.07 -30.03 -33.37
C LEU A 220 32.18 -28.82 -33.02
N LEU A 221 30.86 -28.98 -33.12
CA LEU A 221 29.91 -27.91 -32.78
C LEU A 221 29.98 -27.53 -31.30
N ASN A 222 30.17 -28.50 -30.40
CA ASN A 222 30.28 -28.23 -28.97
C ASN A 222 31.57 -27.42 -28.66
N SER A 223 32.70 -27.79 -29.28
CA SER A 223 33.96 -27.02 -29.18
C SER A 223 33.83 -25.60 -29.72
N GLN A 224 33.15 -25.40 -30.87
CA GLN A 224 32.88 -24.06 -31.41
C GLN A 224 31.99 -23.22 -30.48
N LEU A 225 30.97 -23.83 -29.87
CA LEU A 225 30.08 -23.18 -28.90
C LEU A 225 30.83 -22.78 -27.62
N GLU A 226 31.73 -23.63 -27.12
CA GLU A 226 32.55 -23.37 -25.95
C GLU A 226 33.59 -22.26 -26.19
N ASN A 227 34.24 -22.26 -27.36
CA ASN A 227 35.11 -21.17 -27.80
C ASN A 227 34.34 -19.84 -27.90
N ARG A 228 33.13 -19.85 -28.45
CA ARG A 228 32.27 -18.65 -28.52
C ARG A 228 31.87 -18.15 -27.14
N ARG A 229 31.47 -19.04 -26.22
CA ARG A 229 31.17 -18.69 -24.82
C ARG A 229 32.35 -18.07 -24.09
N ASN A 230 33.56 -18.61 -24.29
CA ASN A 230 34.77 -18.06 -23.69
C ASN A 230 35.12 -16.67 -24.25
N LEU A 231 34.94 -16.45 -25.56
CA LEU A 231 35.10 -15.13 -26.18
C LEU A 231 34.06 -14.12 -25.65
N GLU A 232 32.79 -14.51 -25.59
CA GLU A 232 31.67 -13.71 -25.10
C GLU A 232 31.84 -13.31 -23.63
N ARG A 233 32.35 -14.22 -22.79
CA ARG A 233 32.68 -13.97 -21.38
C ARG A 233 33.79 -12.92 -21.19
N LEU A 234 34.67 -12.73 -22.18
CA LEU A 234 35.80 -11.79 -22.10
C LEU A 234 35.51 -10.46 -22.80
N LEU A 235 34.93 -10.48 -24.00
CA LEU A 235 34.64 -9.27 -24.78
C LEU A 235 33.29 -8.63 -24.46
N GLY A 236 32.30 -9.41 -24.00
CA GLY A 236 30.97 -8.92 -23.67
C GLY A 236 31.00 -7.75 -22.67
N PRO A 237 31.60 -7.91 -21.47
CA PRO A 237 31.66 -6.84 -20.48
C PRO A 237 32.32 -5.56 -20.99
N ALA A 238 33.45 -5.67 -21.71
CA ALA A 238 34.18 -4.51 -22.23
C ALA A 238 33.40 -3.75 -23.33
N VAL A 239 32.61 -4.45 -24.15
CA VAL A 239 31.74 -3.82 -25.16
C VAL A 239 30.50 -3.21 -24.49
N GLU A 240 29.90 -3.90 -23.53
CA GLU A 240 28.75 -3.39 -22.76
C GLU A 240 29.10 -2.15 -21.94
N GLU A 241 30.33 -2.03 -21.42
CA GLU A 241 30.83 -0.86 -20.70
C GLU A 241 30.85 0.42 -21.54
N VAL A 242 31.24 0.31 -22.82
CA VAL A 242 31.40 1.45 -23.75
C VAL A 242 30.14 1.71 -24.58
N SER A 243 29.27 0.72 -24.77
CA SER A 243 28.04 0.87 -25.57
C SER A 243 26.90 1.59 -24.82
N ILE A 244 26.13 2.40 -25.56
CA ILE A 244 24.89 3.03 -25.08
C ILE A 244 23.73 2.52 -25.95
N SER A 245 22.60 2.18 -25.33
CA SER A 245 21.44 1.67 -26.07
C SER A 245 20.90 2.70 -27.08
N PRO A 246 20.71 2.35 -28.37
CA PRO A 246 20.06 3.24 -29.34
C PRO A 246 18.64 3.66 -28.93
N LYS A 247 17.98 2.86 -28.08
CA LYS A 247 16.68 3.21 -27.47
C LYS A 247 16.83 4.36 -26.48
N ALA A 248 17.88 4.38 -25.65
CA ALA A 248 18.15 5.46 -24.70
C ALA A 248 18.45 6.78 -25.42
N VAL A 249 19.27 6.74 -26.48
CA VAL A 249 19.58 7.92 -27.31
C VAL A 249 18.31 8.54 -27.91
N ARG A 250 17.46 7.73 -28.57
CA ARG A 250 16.18 8.20 -29.13
C ARG A 250 15.21 8.73 -28.07
N LEU A 251 15.18 8.11 -26.89
CA LEU A 251 14.32 8.55 -25.79
C LEU A 251 14.76 9.93 -25.26
N ILE A 252 16.07 10.19 -25.18
CA ILE A 252 16.62 11.50 -24.77
C ILE A 252 16.36 12.57 -25.83
N SER A 253 16.61 12.26 -27.12
CA SER A 253 16.50 13.24 -28.21
C SER A 253 15.06 13.64 -28.54
N GLU A 254 14.15 12.67 -28.65
CA GLU A 254 12.78 12.86 -29.17
C GLU A 254 11.69 12.49 -28.16
N GLY A 255 11.99 11.64 -27.17
CA GLY A 255 11.01 11.09 -26.25
C GLY A 255 10.43 12.10 -25.24
N PRO A 256 9.21 11.87 -24.72
CA PRO A 256 8.63 12.66 -23.64
C PRO A 256 9.36 12.39 -22.32
N ILE A 257 9.43 13.41 -21.45
CA ILE A 257 10.04 13.29 -20.12
C ILE A 257 9.08 12.50 -19.22
N ASN A 258 9.36 11.20 -19.10
CA ASN A 258 8.66 10.23 -18.25
C ASN A 258 9.69 9.51 -17.35
N GLN A 259 9.24 8.52 -16.57
CA GLN A 259 10.15 7.76 -15.68
C GLN A 259 11.15 6.87 -16.45
N GLU A 260 10.87 6.53 -17.72
CA GLU A 260 11.82 5.84 -18.58
C GLU A 260 12.92 6.78 -19.08
N TRP A 261 12.58 8.05 -19.35
CA TRP A 261 13.51 9.11 -19.73
C TRP A 261 14.56 9.34 -18.65
N VAL A 262 14.15 9.38 -17.38
CA VAL A 262 15.09 9.48 -16.24
C VAL A 262 15.99 8.24 -16.13
N LYS A 263 15.46 7.03 -16.40
CA LYS A 263 16.30 5.81 -16.44
C LYS A 263 17.34 5.88 -17.56
N ALA A 264 16.95 6.35 -18.75
CA ALA A 264 17.87 6.55 -19.88
C ALA A 264 18.91 7.66 -19.59
N LEU A 265 18.54 8.73 -18.88
CA LEU A 265 19.49 9.76 -18.44
C LEU A 265 20.53 9.18 -17.47
N ASN A 266 20.08 8.39 -16.48
CA ASN A 266 20.97 7.75 -15.51
C ASN A 266 21.86 6.67 -16.17
N GLU A 267 21.35 5.95 -17.18
CA GLU A 267 22.15 5.06 -18.04
C GLU A 267 23.26 5.85 -18.76
N VAL A 268 22.93 6.99 -19.38
CA VAL A 268 23.91 7.84 -20.07
C VAL A 268 24.92 8.47 -19.09
N GLU A 269 24.50 8.91 -17.91
CA GLU A 269 25.41 9.47 -16.89
C GLU A 269 26.39 8.41 -16.34
N THR A 270 25.90 7.21 -16.01
CA THR A 270 26.75 6.10 -15.52
C THR A 270 27.72 5.59 -16.60
N ARG A 271 27.26 5.41 -17.84
CA ARG A 271 28.14 5.06 -18.96
C ARG A 271 29.18 6.15 -19.24
N SER A 272 28.79 7.43 -19.18
CA SER A 272 29.74 8.54 -19.34
C SER A 272 30.84 8.53 -18.27
N ALA A 273 30.48 8.34 -17.00
CA ALA A 273 31.46 8.27 -15.91
C ALA A 273 32.44 7.09 -16.11
N ASN A 274 31.94 5.93 -16.55
CA ASN A 274 32.78 4.76 -16.84
C ASN A 274 33.72 5.01 -18.04
N ILE A 275 33.24 5.65 -19.10
CA ILE A 275 34.04 6.01 -20.28
C ILE A 275 35.16 7.02 -19.90
N GLU A 276 34.84 8.02 -19.09
CA GLU A 276 35.80 9.01 -18.57
C GLU A 276 36.86 8.35 -17.65
N ALA A 277 36.45 7.41 -16.78
CA ALA A 277 37.37 6.63 -15.94
C ALA A 277 38.26 5.67 -16.74
N THR A 278 37.70 5.01 -17.77
CA THR A 278 38.44 4.08 -18.65
C THR A 278 39.51 4.81 -19.46
N THR A 279 39.18 5.99 -19.98
CA THR A 279 40.13 6.91 -20.66
C THR A 279 41.34 7.26 -19.77
N THR A 280 41.16 7.25 -18.45
CA THR A 280 42.20 7.61 -17.47
C THR A 280 43.08 6.40 -17.08
N THR A 281 42.63 5.17 -17.34
CA THR A 281 43.21 3.94 -16.74
C THR A 281 43.75 2.93 -17.75
N ALA A 282 43.25 2.91 -18.99
CA ALA A 282 43.60 1.89 -20.00
C ALA A 282 44.02 2.49 -21.36
N ASN A 283 44.74 1.69 -22.15
CA ASN A 283 45.29 2.04 -23.46
C ASN A 283 44.29 2.77 -24.38
N HIS A 284 44.78 3.77 -25.13
CA HIS A 284 44.02 4.64 -26.05
C HIS A 284 43.19 3.83 -27.08
N VAL A 285 41.90 3.59 -26.79
CA VAL A 285 40.98 2.88 -27.71
C VAL A 285 40.29 3.90 -28.61
N LYS A 286 40.56 3.88 -29.92
CA LYS A 286 39.98 4.83 -30.90
C LYS A 286 38.45 4.96 -30.83
N ALA A 287 37.74 3.87 -30.53
CA ALA A 287 36.28 3.88 -30.39
C ALA A 287 35.77 4.78 -29.24
N VAL A 288 36.59 5.01 -28.20
CA VAL A 288 36.27 5.95 -27.11
C VAL A 288 36.39 7.39 -27.62
N ASP A 289 37.41 7.68 -28.41
CA ASP A 289 37.62 9.01 -29.01
C ASP A 289 36.49 9.37 -29.99
N ASP A 290 36.00 8.40 -30.76
CA ASP A 290 34.86 8.57 -31.69
C ASP A 290 33.51 8.79 -30.96
N ILE A 291 33.31 8.16 -29.80
CA ILE A 291 32.04 8.25 -29.02
C ILE A 291 31.99 9.52 -28.16
N LYS A 292 33.14 10.00 -27.66
CA LYS A 292 33.24 11.17 -26.78
C LYS A 292 32.54 12.45 -27.28
N PRO A 293 32.68 12.90 -28.55
CA PRO A 293 31.95 14.07 -29.04
C PRO A 293 30.43 13.83 -29.08
N LEU A 294 29.99 12.67 -29.58
CA LEU A 294 28.57 12.31 -29.66
C LEU A 294 27.89 12.26 -28.27
N LEU A 295 28.65 11.87 -27.25
CA LEU A 295 28.20 11.86 -25.87
C LEU A 295 28.09 13.28 -25.28
N SER A 296 28.97 14.21 -25.69
CA SER A 296 28.84 15.64 -25.34
C SER A 296 27.58 16.24 -25.95
N ASP A 297 27.35 16.03 -27.25
CA ASP A 297 26.15 16.51 -27.95
C ASP A 297 24.86 15.98 -27.30
N LEU A 298 24.88 14.72 -26.83
CA LEU A 298 23.75 14.11 -26.12
C LEU A 298 23.53 14.72 -24.71
N LYS A 299 24.60 15.04 -23.97
CA LYS A 299 24.53 15.77 -22.67
C LYS A 299 23.97 17.19 -22.87
N ASP A 300 24.41 17.89 -23.91
CA ASP A 300 23.94 19.24 -24.23
C ASP A 300 22.46 19.22 -24.66
N LYS A 301 22.05 18.25 -25.49
CA LYS A 301 20.64 18.08 -25.85
C LYS A 301 19.76 17.71 -24.65
N ALA A 302 20.24 16.85 -23.75
CA ALA A 302 19.54 16.56 -22.50
C ALA A 302 19.38 17.82 -21.63
N THR A 303 20.42 18.65 -21.55
CA THR A 303 20.42 19.92 -20.80
C THR A 303 19.40 20.93 -21.35
N GLU A 304 19.32 21.08 -22.67
CA GLU A 304 18.29 21.91 -23.34
C GLU A 304 16.86 21.43 -23.01
N ARG A 305 16.61 20.11 -23.11
CA ARG A 305 15.31 19.49 -22.85
C ARG A 305 14.88 19.63 -21.38
N ILE A 306 15.82 19.44 -20.44
CA ILE A 306 15.58 19.61 -19.00
C ILE A 306 15.25 21.07 -18.67
N ARG A 307 16.03 22.03 -19.20
CA ARG A 307 15.79 23.47 -19.03
C ARG A 307 14.36 23.83 -19.45
N ASP A 308 13.97 23.45 -20.65
CA ASP A 308 12.67 23.83 -21.22
C ASP A 308 11.50 23.20 -20.44
N TYR A 309 11.68 21.96 -19.96
CA TYR A 309 10.71 21.30 -19.08
C TYR A 309 10.57 22.01 -17.73
N LEU A 310 11.68 22.25 -17.01
CA LEU A 310 11.66 22.91 -15.71
C LEU A 310 11.09 24.34 -15.81
N VAL A 311 11.45 25.09 -16.85
CA VAL A 311 10.88 26.43 -17.12
C VAL A 311 9.38 26.35 -17.43
N ALA A 312 8.90 25.32 -18.14
CA ALA A 312 7.48 25.10 -18.36
C ALA A 312 6.72 24.77 -17.06
N GLN A 313 7.27 23.91 -16.19
CA GLN A 313 6.67 23.63 -14.87
C GLN A 313 6.65 24.89 -13.99
N ILE A 314 7.73 25.69 -13.96
CA ILE A 314 7.79 26.95 -13.19
C ILE A 314 6.73 27.96 -13.70
N LYS A 315 6.51 28.03 -15.01
CA LYS A 315 5.45 28.88 -15.60
C LYS A 315 4.04 28.41 -15.20
N ALA A 316 3.80 27.11 -15.02
CA ALA A 316 2.49 26.58 -14.65
C ALA A 316 1.98 27.08 -13.29
N PHE A 317 2.88 27.37 -12.33
CA PHE A 317 2.51 27.98 -11.03
C PHE A 317 1.96 29.40 -11.11
N ARG A 318 2.11 30.08 -12.26
CA ARG A 318 1.58 31.44 -12.47
C ARG A 318 0.12 31.45 -12.96
N SER A 319 -0.43 30.29 -13.27
CA SER A 319 -1.84 30.16 -13.67
C SER A 319 -2.75 30.38 -12.45
N PRO A 320 -3.88 31.11 -12.59
CA PRO A 320 -4.86 31.21 -11.51
C PRO A 320 -5.51 29.83 -11.23
N ASN A 321 -5.86 29.60 -9.96
CA ASN A 321 -6.60 28.42 -9.48
C ASN A 321 -5.90 27.07 -9.75
N ILE A 322 -4.56 27.05 -9.68
CA ILE A 322 -3.76 25.82 -9.72
C ILE A 322 -3.17 25.54 -8.34
N ASN A 323 -3.45 24.33 -7.83
CA ASN A 323 -2.85 23.80 -6.62
C ASN A 323 -1.36 23.48 -6.85
N ALA A 324 -0.48 24.35 -6.37
CA ALA A 324 0.97 24.23 -6.54
C ALA A 324 1.54 22.89 -6.01
N GLN A 325 1.01 22.35 -4.90
CA GLN A 325 1.50 21.11 -4.29
C GLN A 325 1.37 19.91 -5.23
N ILE A 326 0.31 19.86 -6.04
CA ILE A 326 0.09 18.78 -7.01
C ILE A 326 1.20 18.80 -8.08
N ILE A 327 1.51 19.98 -8.63
CA ILE A 327 2.59 20.12 -9.63
C ILE A 327 3.95 19.87 -8.98
N GLN A 328 4.19 20.32 -7.75
CA GLN A 328 5.43 20.05 -7.01
C GLN A 328 5.65 18.55 -6.80
N GLN A 329 4.63 17.80 -6.37
CA GLN A 329 4.75 16.36 -6.15
C GLN A 329 4.84 15.57 -7.47
N GLN A 330 3.98 15.88 -8.46
CA GLN A 330 3.86 15.10 -9.69
C GLN A 330 4.91 15.43 -10.75
N SER A 331 5.40 16.67 -10.81
CA SER A 331 6.33 17.15 -11.85
C SER A 331 7.72 17.53 -11.34
N LEU A 332 7.86 18.02 -10.10
CA LEU A 332 9.17 18.37 -9.55
C LEU A 332 9.78 17.19 -8.78
N ILE A 333 9.21 16.79 -7.64
CA ILE A 333 9.75 15.72 -6.77
C ILE A 333 9.94 14.41 -7.53
N LYS A 334 8.93 14.00 -8.31
CA LYS A 334 8.98 12.79 -9.15
C LYS A 334 10.15 12.77 -10.14
N TYR A 335 10.65 13.93 -10.54
CA TYR A 335 11.74 14.10 -11.51
C TYR A 335 12.90 14.92 -10.92
N LYS A 336 13.16 14.80 -9.61
CA LYS A 336 14.25 15.53 -8.91
C LYS A 336 15.65 15.30 -9.50
N ASP A 337 15.89 14.10 -10.04
CA ASP A 337 17.15 13.73 -10.70
C ASP A 337 17.49 14.65 -11.89
N LEU A 338 16.50 15.27 -12.54
CA LEU A 338 16.72 16.24 -13.63
C LEU A 338 17.49 17.48 -13.15
N TYR A 339 17.14 18.01 -11.97
CA TYR A 339 17.88 19.12 -11.36
C TYR A 339 19.25 18.67 -10.87
N GLY A 340 19.34 17.44 -10.33
CA GLY A 340 20.61 16.81 -9.97
C GLY A 340 21.60 16.77 -11.15
N PHE A 341 21.17 16.26 -12.30
CA PHE A 341 21.95 16.23 -13.54
C PHE A 341 22.34 17.63 -14.01
N LEU A 342 21.38 18.57 -14.06
CA LEU A 342 21.65 19.95 -14.48
C LEU A 342 22.69 20.63 -13.58
N SER A 343 22.63 20.40 -12.27
CA SER A 343 23.57 20.98 -11.30
C SER A 343 25.02 20.49 -11.45
N ARG A 344 25.23 19.29 -12.00
CA ARG A 344 26.56 18.72 -12.24
C ARG A 344 27.15 19.20 -13.57
N ASN A 345 26.34 19.22 -14.63
CA ASN A 345 26.80 19.56 -15.97
C ASN A 345 26.83 21.08 -16.24
N HIS A 346 25.88 21.86 -15.68
CA HIS A 346 25.77 23.29 -15.96
C HIS A 346 25.28 24.11 -14.74
N THR A 347 26.18 24.34 -13.78
CA THR A 347 25.92 25.00 -12.48
C THR A 347 25.21 26.37 -12.58
N ALA A 348 25.60 27.24 -13.52
CA ALA A 348 25.03 28.59 -13.65
C ALA A 348 23.51 28.56 -13.97
N LEU A 349 23.13 27.81 -15.02
CA LEU A 349 21.74 27.58 -15.41
C LEU A 349 20.91 26.92 -14.30
N ALA A 350 21.50 26.00 -13.52
CA ALA A 350 20.84 25.43 -12.35
C ALA A 350 20.54 26.49 -11.27
N GLY A 351 21.43 27.48 -11.09
CA GLY A 351 21.22 28.63 -10.23
C GLY A 351 20.09 29.54 -10.71
N GLU A 352 20.08 29.88 -12.01
CA GLU A 352 19.03 30.71 -12.63
C GLU A 352 17.63 30.08 -12.52
N ILE A 353 17.51 28.76 -12.77
CA ILE A 353 16.23 28.04 -12.63
C ILE A 353 15.78 27.99 -11.17
N SER A 354 16.70 27.81 -10.22
CA SER A 354 16.38 27.87 -8.78
C SER A 354 15.87 29.25 -8.37
N GLN A 355 16.52 30.33 -8.82
CA GLN A 355 16.05 31.69 -8.54
C GLN A 355 14.71 32.01 -9.24
N ALA A 356 14.50 31.51 -10.46
CA ALA A 356 13.23 31.66 -11.17
C ALA A 356 12.06 30.96 -10.44
N TYR A 357 12.31 29.81 -9.81
CA TYR A 357 11.37 29.14 -8.91
C TYR A 357 11.07 30.01 -7.67
N ILE A 358 12.10 30.43 -6.93
CA ILE A 358 11.98 31.25 -5.71
C ILE A 358 11.18 32.53 -5.98
N ASN A 359 11.53 33.28 -7.04
CA ASN A 359 10.83 34.50 -7.42
C ASN A 359 9.36 34.26 -7.79
N THR A 360 9.06 33.12 -8.41
CA THR A 360 7.67 32.75 -8.78
C THR A 360 6.86 32.36 -7.54
N MET A 361 7.44 31.57 -6.64
CA MET A 361 6.75 31.16 -5.41
C MET A 361 6.60 32.30 -4.40
N ARG A 362 7.58 33.20 -4.30
CA ARG A 362 7.46 34.44 -3.52
C ARG A 362 6.24 35.26 -3.94
N TRP A 363 6.02 35.40 -5.25
CA TRP A 363 4.82 36.06 -5.79
C TRP A 363 3.53 35.25 -5.53
N TYR A 364 3.55 33.94 -5.75
CA TYR A 364 2.40 33.05 -5.52
C TYR A 364 1.92 33.11 -4.07
N TYR A 365 2.82 32.89 -3.11
CA TYR A 365 2.50 32.94 -1.69
C TYR A 365 2.08 34.34 -1.24
N LEU A 366 2.76 35.41 -1.67
CA LEU A 366 2.33 36.77 -1.36
C LEU A 366 0.91 37.07 -1.90
N SER A 367 0.61 36.71 -3.15
CA SER A 367 -0.72 36.93 -3.75
C SER A 367 -1.82 36.15 -3.02
N ASN A 368 -1.52 34.91 -2.60
CA ASN A 368 -2.46 34.03 -1.92
C ASN A 368 -2.66 34.41 -0.45
N PHE A 369 -1.61 34.73 0.30
CA PHE A 369 -1.71 35.20 1.68
C PHE A 369 -2.28 36.63 1.79
N THR A 370 -2.13 37.47 0.77
CA THR A 370 -2.85 38.77 0.72
C THR A 370 -4.35 38.55 0.60
N ARG A 371 -4.79 37.62 -0.27
CA ARG A 371 -6.22 37.23 -0.37
C ARG A 371 -6.72 36.52 0.89
N TYR A 372 -5.88 35.69 1.51
CA TYR A 372 -6.13 35.09 2.83
C TYR A 372 -6.47 36.17 3.86
N HIS A 373 -5.58 37.16 4.01
CA HIS A 373 -5.70 38.25 4.97
C HIS A 373 -7.03 39.00 4.81
N GLN A 374 -7.35 39.39 3.57
CA GLN A 374 -8.61 40.06 3.22
C GLN A 374 -9.87 39.22 3.51
N ALA A 375 -9.78 37.89 3.43
CA ALA A 375 -10.87 37.00 3.82
C ALA A 375 -11.01 36.90 5.36
N LEU A 376 -9.90 36.88 6.11
CA LEU A 376 -9.94 36.92 7.57
C LEU A 376 -10.46 38.25 8.14
N GLU A 377 -10.11 39.38 7.51
CA GLU A 377 -10.59 40.71 7.93
C GLU A 377 -12.13 40.84 7.88
N LYS A 378 -12.81 39.98 7.11
CA LYS A 378 -14.27 39.91 7.04
C LYS A 378 -14.91 39.15 8.23
N LEU A 379 -14.13 38.38 8.99
CA LEU A 379 -14.64 37.68 10.18
C LEU A 379 -15.05 38.69 11.26
N ARG A 380 -16.21 38.48 11.88
CA ARG A 380 -16.69 39.32 12.98
C ARG A 380 -15.97 38.97 14.28
N VAL A 381 -14.84 39.64 14.49
CA VAL A 381 -14.08 39.58 15.74
C VAL A 381 -14.72 40.48 16.81
N HIS A 382 -14.72 40.05 18.08
CA HIS A 382 -15.15 40.91 19.18
C HIS A 382 -14.13 42.03 19.43
N SER A 383 -14.53 43.28 19.16
CA SER A 383 -13.76 44.46 19.55
C SER A 383 -13.95 44.75 21.03
N ALA A 384 -13.07 44.21 21.87
CA ALA A 384 -13.01 44.56 23.29
C ALA A 384 -12.60 46.04 23.43
N GLU A 385 -13.57 46.91 23.74
CA GLU A 385 -13.35 48.35 23.88
C GLU A 385 -12.68 48.72 25.22
N ARG A 386 -12.26 49.99 25.33
CA ARG A 386 -11.63 50.57 26.53
C ARG A 386 -12.47 50.48 27.82
N ASN A 387 -13.78 50.21 27.71
CA ASN A 387 -14.68 50.02 28.84
C ASN A 387 -14.70 48.57 29.39
N ASP A 388 -14.10 47.62 28.69
CA ASP A 388 -14.10 46.19 29.03
C ASP A 388 -12.97 45.80 30.01
N LEU A 389 -12.80 46.62 31.05
CA LEU A 389 -11.87 46.36 32.14
C LEU A 389 -12.63 45.73 33.31
N LEU A 390 -11.94 44.93 34.14
CA LEU A 390 -12.53 44.23 35.30
C LEU A 390 -13.52 45.11 36.11
N ALA A 391 -13.13 46.35 36.42
CA ALA A 391 -13.93 47.30 37.20
C ALA A 391 -14.65 48.38 36.33
N GLY A 392 -14.93 48.08 35.06
CA GLY A 392 -15.73 48.90 34.15
C GLY A 392 -17.23 48.84 34.45
N ASP A 393 -17.94 49.93 34.15
CA ASP A 393 -19.36 50.15 34.44
C ASP A 393 -20.28 49.35 33.49
N PRO A 394 -21.00 48.30 33.95
CA PRO A 394 -21.90 47.51 33.10
C PRO A 394 -23.15 48.27 32.61
N SER A 395 -23.48 49.44 33.15
CA SER A 395 -24.57 50.28 32.62
C SER A 395 -24.17 50.98 31.31
N SER A 396 -22.87 51.24 31.11
CA SER A 396 -22.35 51.87 29.89
C SER A 396 -22.56 51.04 28.61
N GLN A 397 -22.60 49.70 28.73
CA GLN A 397 -22.88 48.80 27.60
C GLN A 397 -24.31 48.89 27.04
N LYS A 398 -25.26 49.55 27.74
CA LYS A 398 -26.63 49.75 27.23
C LYS A 398 -26.76 50.90 26.22
N GLY A 399 -25.72 51.71 26.02
CA GLY A 399 -25.80 52.94 25.21
C GLY A 399 -25.86 52.77 23.68
N SER A 400 -25.61 51.56 23.13
CA SER A 400 -25.31 51.37 21.70
C SER A 400 -26.26 50.42 20.95
N ASN A 401 -27.56 50.37 21.30
CA ASN A 401 -28.57 49.70 20.46
C ASN A 401 -29.97 50.29 20.67
N ILE A 402 -30.48 50.98 19.63
CA ILE A 402 -31.76 51.72 19.65
C ILE A 402 -32.98 50.80 19.32
N PHE A 403 -32.80 49.47 19.26
CA PHE A 403 -33.86 48.53 18.92
C PHE A 403 -34.23 47.56 20.05
N PRO A 404 -35.49 47.57 20.55
CA PRO A 404 -35.95 46.64 21.58
C PRO A 404 -36.31 45.28 20.97
N GLY A 405 -35.43 44.28 21.12
CA GLY A 405 -35.74 42.90 20.71
C GLY A 405 -34.58 41.90 20.73
N GLY A 406 -33.32 42.36 20.62
CA GLY A 406 -32.15 41.50 20.55
C GLY A 406 -31.41 41.35 21.89
N ARG A 407 -31.66 40.26 22.63
CA ARG A 407 -30.66 39.73 23.59
C ARG A 407 -29.68 38.85 22.80
N ASN A 408 -28.55 39.42 22.40
CA ASN A 408 -27.44 38.64 21.86
C ASN A 408 -26.91 37.68 22.97
N PRO A 409 -26.42 36.47 22.61
CA PRO A 409 -25.68 35.65 23.55
C PRO A 409 -24.44 36.43 23.97
N SER A 410 -24.31 36.68 25.28
CA SER A 410 -23.23 37.51 25.81
C SER A 410 -21.89 36.85 25.53
N TYR A 411 -21.07 37.47 24.68
CA TYR A 411 -19.63 37.27 24.75
C TYR A 411 -19.21 37.70 26.16
N ASP A 412 -18.58 36.81 26.93
CA ASP A 412 -18.05 37.10 28.25
C ASP A 412 -16.52 37.19 28.14
N PRO A 413 -15.95 38.40 28.12
CA PRO A 413 -14.51 38.61 27.97
C PRO A 413 -13.66 38.00 29.10
N PHE A 414 -14.27 37.74 30.26
CA PHE A 414 -13.59 37.26 31.46
C PHE A 414 -13.71 35.74 31.67
N ALA A 415 -14.46 35.04 30.83
CA ALA A 415 -14.63 33.59 30.91
C ALA A 415 -14.08 32.89 29.65
N LEU A 416 -13.28 31.82 29.82
CA LEU A 416 -12.75 31.09 28.66
C LEU A 416 -13.83 30.36 27.87
N GLY A 417 -14.83 29.76 28.52
CA GLY A 417 -15.89 29.01 27.84
C GLY A 417 -15.35 28.05 26.77
N ARG A 418 -15.85 28.21 25.53
CA ARG A 418 -15.42 27.43 24.34
C ARG A 418 -14.13 27.93 23.68
N ARG A 419 -13.51 29.02 24.15
CA ARG A 419 -12.25 29.56 23.59
C ARG A 419 -11.07 28.62 23.88
N MET A 420 -11.13 27.88 24.99
CA MET A 420 -10.12 26.85 25.33
C MET A 420 -10.09 25.70 24.31
N ASP A 421 -11.22 25.41 23.67
CA ASP A 421 -11.34 24.33 22.67
C ASP A 421 -10.44 24.61 21.45
N ILE A 422 -10.05 25.86 21.21
CA ILE A 422 -9.16 26.27 20.11
C ILE A 422 -7.73 25.70 20.32
N LEU A 423 -7.26 25.62 21.58
CA LEU A 423 -5.99 24.97 21.94
C LEU A 423 -6.12 23.45 21.97
N LYS A 424 -7.26 22.93 22.45
CA LYS A 424 -7.50 21.48 22.58
C LYS A 424 -7.96 20.79 21.30
N SER A 425 -8.30 21.55 20.25
CA SER A 425 -8.80 21.02 18.99
C SER A 425 -7.71 20.30 18.20
N THR A 426 -7.92 19.00 17.96
CA THR A 426 -7.16 18.15 17.02
C THR A 426 -7.37 18.53 15.55
N ASN A 427 -8.14 19.58 15.26
CA ASN A 427 -8.36 20.12 13.92
C ASN A 427 -7.14 20.89 13.42
N HIS A 428 -6.13 20.17 12.92
CA HIS A 428 -4.90 20.72 12.30
C HIS A 428 -5.14 21.46 10.97
N THR A 429 -6.39 21.67 10.54
CA THR A 429 -6.73 22.42 9.32
C THR A 429 -7.16 23.85 9.63
N ALA A 430 -6.58 24.82 8.94
CA ALA A 430 -7.08 26.21 8.95
C ALA A 430 -8.43 26.36 8.20
N LEU A 431 -9.24 27.35 8.59
CA LEU A 431 -10.60 27.65 8.11
C LEU A 431 -10.62 28.26 6.68
N PRO A 432 -10.99 27.53 5.61
CA PRO A 432 -10.85 27.96 4.20
C PRO A 432 -11.35 29.37 3.88
N SER A 433 -10.74 30.03 2.88
CA SER A 433 -11.08 31.41 2.48
C SER A 433 -12.57 31.61 2.23
N TYR A 434 -13.20 30.72 1.44
CA TYR A 434 -14.64 30.77 1.17
C TYR A 434 -15.47 30.70 2.45
N LEU A 435 -15.13 29.79 3.39
CA LEU A 435 -15.83 29.67 4.67
C LEU A 435 -15.55 30.85 5.61
N ALA A 436 -14.41 31.53 5.50
CA ALA A 436 -14.16 32.79 6.22
C ALA A 436 -15.06 33.93 5.70
N GLU A 437 -15.32 33.98 4.39
CA GLU A 437 -16.26 34.94 3.78
C GLU A 437 -17.73 34.57 4.01
N GLU A 438 -18.07 33.28 4.01
CA GLU A 438 -19.43 32.79 4.24
C GLU A 438 -19.84 32.91 5.72
N ASN A 439 -18.93 32.64 6.67
CA ASN A 439 -19.19 32.88 8.11
C ASN A 439 -19.40 34.37 8.45
N ALA A 440 -19.03 35.30 7.56
CA ALA A 440 -19.35 36.72 7.71
C ALA A 440 -20.80 37.07 7.28
N SER A 441 -21.44 36.22 6.47
CA SER A 441 -22.78 36.44 5.89
C SER A 441 -23.84 35.47 6.40
N HIS A 442 -23.49 34.24 6.78
CA HIS A 442 -24.44 33.22 7.17
C HIS A 442 -24.73 33.14 8.69
N THR A 443 -26.02 32.94 8.94
CA THR A 443 -26.61 32.78 10.27
C THR A 443 -26.55 31.32 10.69
N SER A 444 -26.13 31.05 11.94
CA SER A 444 -26.17 29.69 12.50
C SER A 444 -27.60 29.15 12.52
N THR A 445 -27.81 27.95 11.94
CA THR A 445 -29.05 27.19 12.11
C THR A 445 -28.76 25.95 12.96
N ASN A 446 -29.31 25.91 14.17
CA ASN A 446 -29.15 24.77 15.07
C ASN A 446 -30.03 23.60 14.60
N ALA A 447 -29.41 22.49 14.20
CA ALA A 447 -30.08 21.26 13.75
C ALA A 447 -30.80 20.46 14.87
N HIS A 448 -31.20 21.11 15.97
CA HIS A 448 -31.81 20.46 17.14
C HIS A 448 -33.09 21.14 17.65
N ASN A 449 -33.47 22.29 17.10
CA ASN A 449 -34.78 22.91 17.32
C ASN A 449 -35.16 23.69 16.06
N ASN A 450 -36.38 23.51 15.56
CA ASN A 450 -36.93 24.22 14.39
C ASN A 450 -37.28 25.68 14.71
N LEU A 451 -36.32 26.42 15.26
CA LEU A 451 -36.43 27.84 15.58
C LEU A 451 -35.25 28.58 14.94
N LYS A 452 -35.53 29.38 13.91
CA LYS A 452 -34.54 30.22 13.21
C LYS A 452 -34.16 31.44 14.07
N THR A 453 -33.47 31.23 15.20
CA THR A 453 -32.85 32.32 15.96
C THR A 453 -31.68 32.90 15.17
N GLN A 454 -31.89 34.06 14.57
CA GLN A 454 -30.86 34.79 13.83
C GLN A 454 -29.81 35.36 14.80
N GLN A 455 -28.66 34.70 14.91
CA GLN A 455 -27.51 35.16 15.69
C GLN A 455 -26.21 34.91 14.91
N PRO A 456 -25.38 35.94 14.66
CA PRO A 456 -24.05 35.76 14.08
C PRO A 456 -23.08 35.21 15.14
N VAL A 457 -22.19 34.29 14.73
CA VAL A 457 -21.13 33.80 15.60
C VAL A 457 -20.05 34.88 15.70
N ILE A 458 -19.80 35.38 16.90
CA ILE A 458 -18.72 36.34 17.19
C ILE A 458 -17.49 35.55 17.60
N HIS A 459 -16.35 35.82 16.95
CA HIS A 459 -15.08 35.15 17.22
C HIS A 459 -14.16 36.00 18.11
N GLY A 460 -13.32 35.35 18.93
CA GLY A 460 -12.22 36.01 19.63
C GLY A 460 -11.01 36.26 18.71
N ILE A 461 -10.10 37.16 19.11
CA ILE A 461 -8.90 37.54 18.34
C ILE A 461 -7.98 36.36 18.02
N GLU A 462 -8.03 35.30 18.81
CA GLU A 462 -7.28 34.06 18.63
C GLU A 462 -7.70 33.27 17.39
N THR A 463 -8.92 33.46 16.87
CA THR A 463 -9.43 32.73 15.71
C THR A 463 -8.73 33.14 14.39
N PRO A 464 -8.71 34.42 13.97
CA PRO A 464 -7.95 34.83 12.80
C PRO A 464 -6.44 34.60 12.98
N PHE A 465 -5.91 34.84 14.20
CA PHE A 465 -4.50 34.59 14.51
C PHE A 465 -4.10 33.11 14.31
N ARG A 466 -4.86 32.15 14.86
CA ARG A 466 -4.60 30.71 14.68
C ARG A 466 -4.61 30.33 13.21
N ASN A 467 -5.66 30.73 12.49
CA ASN A 467 -5.87 30.27 11.12
C ASN A 467 -4.77 30.75 10.17
N PHE A 468 -4.38 32.04 10.26
CA PHE A 468 -3.28 32.58 9.46
C PHE A 468 -1.95 31.87 9.75
N ASN A 469 -1.57 31.75 11.02
CA ASN A 469 -0.28 31.18 11.42
C ASN A 469 -0.20 29.66 11.15
N LEU A 470 -1.27 28.91 11.42
CA LEU A 470 -1.36 27.48 11.08
C LEU A 470 -1.16 27.25 9.58
N ALA A 471 -1.86 28.04 8.75
CA ALA A 471 -1.68 27.98 7.30
C ALA A 471 -0.25 28.36 6.87
N LEU A 472 0.35 29.36 7.51
CA LEU A 472 1.73 29.77 7.23
C LEU A 472 2.74 28.64 7.53
N ILE A 473 2.62 28.01 8.70
CA ILE A 473 3.53 26.95 9.15
C ILE A 473 3.42 25.69 8.29
N ASP A 474 2.21 25.29 7.90
CA ASP A 474 2.01 24.16 6.99
C ASP A 474 2.67 24.39 5.63
N ASN A 475 2.49 25.57 5.04
CA ASN A 475 3.09 25.89 3.73
C ASN A 475 4.63 26.02 3.83
N ILE A 476 5.16 26.65 4.88
CA ILE A 476 6.62 26.72 5.11
C ILE A 476 7.21 25.32 5.30
N SER A 477 6.52 24.44 6.05
CA SER A 477 6.98 23.07 6.24
C SER A 477 7.07 22.32 4.91
N ALA A 478 6.01 22.38 4.10
CA ALA A 478 5.95 21.70 2.80
C ALA A 478 7.02 22.23 1.82
N GLU A 479 7.20 23.54 1.75
CA GLU A 479 8.22 24.17 0.89
C GLU A 479 9.65 23.91 1.39
N TYR A 480 9.88 23.87 2.70
CA TYR A 480 11.21 23.54 3.24
C TYR A 480 11.61 22.11 2.92
N SER A 481 10.69 21.14 3.08
CA SER A 481 10.91 19.76 2.66
C SER A 481 11.15 19.68 1.15
N LEU A 482 10.33 20.35 0.34
CA LEU A 482 10.47 20.37 -1.12
C LEU A 482 11.81 20.98 -1.58
N VAL A 483 12.19 22.15 -1.05
CA VAL A 483 13.43 22.83 -1.44
C VAL A 483 14.64 22.01 -1.01
N THR A 484 14.58 21.36 0.14
CA THR A 484 15.63 20.46 0.62
C THR A 484 15.73 19.19 -0.23
N GLU A 485 14.61 18.59 -0.66
CA GLU A 485 14.62 17.39 -1.51
C GLU A 485 15.00 17.68 -2.97
N MET A 486 14.54 18.80 -3.54
CA MET A 486 14.77 19.17 -4.94
C MET A 486 16.12 19.83 -5.19
N PHE A 487 16.49 20.80 -4.34
CA PHE A 487 17.68 21.63 -4.53
C PHE A 487 18.83 21.25 -3.59
N GLY A 488 18.61 20.34 -2.64
CA GLY A 488 19.65 19.77 -1.77
C GLY A 488 20.53 18.76 -2.51
N THR A 489 21.47 19.26 -3.30
CA THR A 489 22.54 18.43 -3.85
C THR A 489 23.60 18.13 -2.78
N LYS A 490 24.37 17.04 -2.94
CA LYS A 490 25.43 16.62 -1.99
C LYS A 490 26.49 17.70 -1.69
N THR A 491 26.55 18.78 -2.48
CA THR A 491 27.49 19.90 -2.37
C THR A 491 26.86 21.20 -1.85
N GLN A 492 25.53 21.30 -1.70
CA GLN A 492 24.88 22.51 -1.17
C GLN A 492 24.57 22.34 0.34
N SER A 493 24.97 23.33 1.13
CA SER A 493 24.76 23.34 2.58
C SER A 493 23.29 23.56 2.95
N LEU A 494 22.82 22.95 4.04
CA LEU A 494 21.47 23.16 4.59
C LEU A 494 21.14 24.64 4.83
N HIS A 495 22.16 25.48 5.09
CA HIS A 495 22.01 26.92 5.25
C HIS A 495 21.57 27.63 3.96
N THR A 496 22.00 27.20 2.77
CA THR A 496 21.58 27.86 1.51
C THR A 496 20.13 27.53 1.17
N SER A 497 19.70 26.28 1.38
CA SER A 497 18.28 25.89 1.28
C SER A 497 17.40 26.69 2.24
N SER A 498 17.83 26.82 3.50
CA SER A 498 17.12 27.61 4.51
C SER A 498 16.98 29.08 4.10
N ARG A 499 18.06 29.72 3.63
CA ARG A 499 18.05 31.12 3.14
C ARG A 499 17.07 31.33 1.97
N ARG A 500 16.98 30.38 1.02
CA ARG A 500 16.06 30.45 -0.12
C ARG A 500 14.60 30.44 0.32
N VAL A 501 14.24 29.64 1.32
CA VAL A 501 12.86 29.59 1.85
C VAL A 501 12.53 30.86 2.65
N ILE A 502 13.48 31.42 3.41
CA ILE A 502 13.32 32.75 4.04
C ILE A 502 13.03 33.82 2.98
N GLU A 503 13.85 33.91 1.92
CA GLU A 503 13.68 34.89 0.84
C GLU A 503 12.31 34.79 0.14
N MET A 504 11.72 33.60 0.11
CA MET A 504 10.41 33.33 -0.47
C MET A 504 9.25 33.77 0.44
N PHE A 505 9.36 33.52 1.75
CA PHE A 505 8.31 33.85 2.73
C PHE A 505 8.46 35.22 3.40
N GLU A 506 9.58 35.93 3.23
CA GLU A 506 9.82 37.28 3.80
C GLU A 506 8.62 38.24 3.65
N PRO A 507 7.96 38.38 2.48
CA PRO A 507 6.78 39.25 2.36
C PRO A 507 5.56 38.75 3.15
N VAL A 508 5.45 37.44 3.36
CA VAL A 508 4.35 36.79 4.10
C VAL A 508 4.59 36.90 5.61
N PHE A 509 5.84 36.80 6.07
CA PHE A 509 6.21 37.12 7.45
C PHE A 509 5.85 38.58 7.81
N ALA A 510 6.10 39.53 6.90
CA ALA A 510 5.67 40.91 7.08
C ALA A 510 4.14 41.06 7.19
N LEU A 511 3.36 40.33 6.37
CA LEU A 511 1.89 40.27 6.50
C LEU A 511 1.45 39.69 7.85
N GLY A 512 2.08 38.60 8.31
CA GLY A 512 1.76 37.97 9.60
C GLY A 512 2.05 38.86 10.81
N HIS A 513 3.16 39.59 10.78
CA HIS A 513 3.47 40.62 11.77
C HIS A 513 2.43 41.76 11.74
N SER A 514 2.06 42.23 10.55
CA SER A 514 1.04 43.29 10.38
C SER A 514 -0.34 42.88 10.89
N LEU A 515 -0.80 41.67 10.55
CA LEU A 515 -2.06 41.09 11.04
C LEU A 515 -2.07 40.99 12.57
N THR A 516 -1.00 40.41 13.14
CA THR A 516 -0.90 40.23 14.58
C THR A 516 -0.91 41.57 15.31
N LYS A 517 -0.16 42.56 14.81
CA LYS A 517 -0.17 43.92 15.34
C LYS A 517 -1.57 44.55 15.26
N HIS A 518 -2.25 44.44 14.12
CA HIS A 518 -3.61 44.96 13.94
C HIS A 518 -4.62 44.36 14.94
N LEU A 519 -4.54 43.05 15.20
CA LEU A 519 -5.40 42.35 16.15
C LEU A 519 -5.17 42.77 17.63
N ILE A 520 -3.94 43.14 18.00
CA ILE A 520 -3.60 43.40 19.41
C ILE A 520 -3.52 44.88 19.80
N ASP A 521 -3.19 45.80 18.88
CA ASP A 521 -2.93 47.22 19.18
C ASP A 521 -4.13 47.92 19.86
N ASN A 522 -5.35 47.56 19.46
CA ASN A 522 -6.59 48.14 20.00
C ASN A 522 -7.34 47.24 21.01
N SER A 523 -6.93 45.98 21.17
CA SER A 523 -7.65 45.01 22.02
C SER A 523 -7.31 45.16 23.51
N THR A 524 -8.33 45.09 24.37
CA THR A 524 -8.23 44.95 25.83
C THR A 524 -8.43 43.50 26.31
N ASP A 525 -8.64 42.53 25.40
CA ASP A 525 -8.88 41.12 25.73
C ASP A 525 -7.57 40.40 26.13
N CYS A 526 -7.28 40.41 27.42
CA CYS A 526 -6.10 39.77 28.00
C CYS A 526 -6.07 38.24 27.78
N LEU A 527 -7.22 37.56 27.90
CA LEU A 527 -7.31 36.11 27.69
C LEU A 527 -7.07 35.74 26.22
N GLY A 528 -7.57 36.55 25.29
CA GLY A 528 -7.30 36.41 23.85
C GLY A 528 -5.83 36.59 23.51
N ILE A 529 -5.15 37.57 24.10
CA ILE A 529 -3.70 37.78 23.87
C ILE A 529 -2.91 36.59 24.45
N LEU A 530 -3.27 36.10 25.64
CA LEU A 530 -2.62 34.94 26.24
C LEU A 530 -2.88 33.64 25.42
N LEU A 531 -4.08 33.47 24.86
CA LEU A 531 -4.39 32.40 23.89
C LEU A 531 -3.49 32.51 22.64
N CYS A 532 -3.29 33.70 22.09
CA CYS A 532 -2.35 33.91 20.98
C CYS A 532 -0.90 33.56 21.36
N VAL A 533 -0.45 33.87 22.59
CA VAL A 533 0.88 33.45 23.10
C VAL A 533 0.99 31.92 23.16
N ARG A 534 -0.03 31.23 23.71
CA ARG A 534 -0.04 29.75 23.76
C ARG A 534 -0.07 29.11 22.38
N LEU A 535 -0.86 29.66 21.46
CA LEU A 535 -0.85 29.25 20.06
C LEU A 535 0.54 29.44 19.41
N ASN A 536 1.20 30.57 19.65
CA ASN A 536 2.55 30.82 19.11
C ASN A 536 3.62 29.89 19.72
N GLN A 537 3.49 29.51 20.99
CA GLN A 537 4.32 28.48 21.63
C GLN A 537 4.06 27.08 21.04
N HIS A 538 2.79 26.70 20.83
CA HIS A 538 2.43 25.45 20.15
C HIS A 538 2.99 25.40 18.72
N PHE A 539 2.90 26.50 17.99
CA PHE A 539 3.49 26.66 16.66
C PHE A 539 5.01 26.53 16.65
N ALA A 540 5.71 27.07 17.66
CA ALA A 540 7.14 26.85 17.85
C ALA A 540 7.47 25.35 18.03
N PHE A 541 6.69 24.66 18.87
CA PHE A 541 6.86 23.23 19.11
C PHE A 541 6.55 22.38 17.86
N GLU A 542 5.53 22.73 17.08
CA GLU A 542 5.25 22.07 15.80
C GLU A 542 6.39 22.23 14.80
N LEU A 543 6.98 23.42 14.67
CA LEU A 543 8.15 23.67 13.80
C LEU A 543 9.38 22.87 14.24
N GLN A 544 9.65 22.81 15.55
CA GLN A 544 10.72 21.99 16.12
C GLN A 544 10.50 20.49 15.88
N ARG A 545 9.28 19.99 16.12
CA ARG A 545 8.88 18.60 15.84
C ARG A 545 9.03 18.25 14.36
N ARG A 546 8.68 19.18 13.45
CA ARG A 546 8.85 19.05 11.99
C ARG A 546 10.30 19.28 11.52
N LYS A 547 11.22 19.70 12.41
CA LYS A 547 12.63 20.03 12.14
C LYS A 547 12.81 21.16 11.10
N VAL A 548 11.99 22.22 11.19
CA VAL A 548 11.99 23.35 10.23
C VAL A 548 12.49 24.65 10.90
N PRO A 549 13.79 24.98 10.86
CA PRO A 549 14.36 26.13 11.55
C PRO A 549 14.09 27.49 10.86
N VAL A 550 13.41 27.48 9.71
CA VAL A 550 13.25 28.66 8.85
C VAL A 550 12.32 29.73 9.43
N ALA A 551 11.36 29.33 10.27
CA ALA A 551 10.35 30.25 10.82
C ALA A 551 10.63 30.70 12.26
N ASP A 552 11.74 30.27 12.88
CA ASP A 552 12.07 30.60 14.28
C ASP A 552 12.20 32.12 14.50
N SER A 553 12.75 32.87 13.54
CA SER A 553 12.83 34.33 13.58
C SER A 553 11.46 35.00 13.58
N TYR A 554 10.51 34.48 12.80
CA TYR A 554 9.13 34.95 12.73
C TYR A 554 8.37 34.67 14.03
N ILE A 555 8.44 33.44 14.55
CA ILE A 555 7.81 33.06 15.83
C ILE A 555 8.33 33.92 16.97
N ASN A 556 9.64 34.20 17.01
CA ASN A 556 10.24 35.12 17.98
C ASN A 556 9.79 36.57 17.78
N GLY A 557 9.68 37.06 16.53
CA GLY A 557 9.10 38.37 16.22
C GLY A 557 7.67 38.54 16.72
N ILE A 558 6.83 37.51 16.54
CA ILE A 558 5.46 37.45 17.07
C ILE A 558 5.46 37.47 18.61
N ASN A 559 6.33 36.70 19.28
CA ASN A 559 6.47 36.74 20.75
C ASN A 559 6.85 38.14 21.27
N MET A 560 7.73 38.86 20.56
CA MET A 560 8.11 40.25 20.91
C MET A 560 6.98 41.27 20.74
N LEU A 561 5.92 40.94 19.98
CA LEU A 561 4.71 41.77 19.89
C LEU A 561 3.69 41.41 20.98
N LEU A 562 3.47 40.12 21.23
CA LEU A 562 2.44 39.63 22.14
C LEU A 562 2.75 39.89 23.62
N TRP A 563 3.98 39.61 24.08
CA TRP A 563 4.32 39.70 25.51
C TRP A 563 4.27 41.12 26.10
N PRO A 564 4.85 42.16 25.47
CA PRO A 564 4.73 43.53 25.98
C PRO A 564 3.27 44.00 25.98
N ARG A 565 2.48 43.58 24.98
CA ARG A 565 1.07 43.96 24.91
C ARG A 565 0.22 43.28 26.01
N PHE A 566 0.48 42.01 26.33
CA PHE A 566 -0.13 41.32 27.47
C PHE A 566 0.11 42.08 28.78
N GLN A 567 1.36 42.50 29.05
CA GLN A 567 1.71 43.27 30.25
C GLN A 567 0.97 44.62 30.31
N ILE A 568 0.92 45.36 29.20
CA ILE A 568 0.18 46.64 29.12
C ILE A 568 -1.31 46.44 29.46
N VAL A 569 -1.95 45.39 28.94
CA VAL A 569 -3.38 45.11 29.22
C VAL A 569 -3.59 44.68 30.67
N MET A 570 -2.71 43.86 31.24
CA MET A 570 -2.74 43.52 32.67
C MET A 570 -2.58 44.75 33.58
N ASP A 571 -1.75 45.72 33.17
CA ASP A 571 -1.58 46.97 33.92
C ASP A 571 -2.79 47.91 33.78
N LEU A 572 -3.48 47.92 32.62
CA LEU A 572 -4.77 48.60 32.47
C LEU A 572 -5.86 48.01 33.37
N HIS A 573 -5.92 46.68 33.50
CA HIS A 573 -6.80 45.99 34.45
C HIS A 573 -6.46 46.33 35.91
N THR A 574 -5.16 46.37 36.24
CA THR A 574 -4.68 46.75 37.59
C THR A 574 -5.04 48.19 37.93
N GLU A 575 -4.86 49.13 36.99
CA GLU A 575 -5.21 50.54 37.16
C GLU A 575 -6.73 50.78 37.24
N SER A 576 -7.54 49.96 36.56
CA SER A 576 -9.00 49.95 36.71
C SER A 576 -9.44 49.64 38.15
N ILE A 577 -8.83 48.63 38.77
CA ILE A 577 -9.07 48.26 40.18
C ILE A 577 -8.60 49.37 41.13
N LYS A 578 -7.40 49.94 40.91
CA LYS A 578 -6.87 51.07 41.68
C LYS A 578 -7.81 52.27 41.70
N ARG A 579 -8.38 52.63 40.55
CA ARG A 579 -9.32 53.77 40.43
C ARG A 579 -10.58 53.57 41.27
N VAL A 580 -11.16 52.38 41.29
CA VAL A 580 -12.32 52.06 42.13
C VAL A 580 -11.94 52.01 43.62
N ALA A 581 -10.76 51.48 43.94
CA ALA A 581 -10.20 51.49 45.30
C ALA A 581 -9.90 52.91 45.81
N ALA A 582 -9.63 53.88 44.93
CA ALA A 582 -9.49 55.29 45.28
C ALA A 582 -10.86 55.95 45.49
N ALA A 583 -11.81 55.78 44.55
CA ALA A 583 -13.16 56.34 44.62
C ALA A 583 -13.94 55.88 45.88
N THR A 584 -13.73 54.63 46.31
CA THR A 584 -14.30 54.10 47.57
C THR A 584 -13.85 54.89 48.81
N THR A 585 -12.71 55.57 48.75
CA THR A 585 -12.12 56.30 49.89
C THR A 585 -12.65 57.73 50.03
N THR A 586 -13.15 58.33 48.94
CA THR A 586 -13.56 59.75 48.91
C THR A 586 -15.04 60.00 49.24
N GLY A 587 -15.78 58.97 49.66
CA GLY A 587 -17.19 59.11 50.07
C GLY A 587 -18.17 59.41 48.93
N SER A 588 -17.72 59.43 47.67
CA SER A 588 -18.59 59.57 46.51
C SER A 588 -19.38 58.29 46.28
N SER A 589 -20.60 58.23 46.81
CA SER A 589 -21.52 57.13 46.61
C SER A 589 -22.09 57.14 45.18
N LEU A 590 -21.30 56.69 44.21
CA LEU A 590 -21.84 56.17 42.96
C LEU A 590 -22.62 54.90 43.31
N SER A 591 -23.93 55.05 43.47
CA SER A 591 -24.87 54.00 43.86
C SER A 591 -24.98 52.96 42.75
N PHE A 592 -24.10 51.97 42.77
CA PHE A 592 -24.18 50.79 41.91
C PHE A 592 -25.32 49.90 42.40
N SER A 593 -26.47 50.02 41.74
CA SER A 593 -27.69 49.31 42.12
C SER A 593 -27.61 47.81 41.78
N ASP A 594 -27.91 46.97 42.77
CA ASP A 594 -28.08 45.52 42.63
C ASP A 594 -29.06 45.20 41.49
N THR A 595 -28.54 44.75 40.34
CA THR A 595 -29.34 44.40 39.16
C THR A 595 -28.84 43.13 38.46
N THR A 596 -28.60 42.06 39.23
CA THR A 596 -28.32 40.72 38.69
C THR A 596 -29.24 39.59 39.18
N ASN A 597 -30.07 39.80 40.21
CA ASN A 597 -31.00 38.78 40.72
C ASN A 597 -32.43 38.89 40.16
N ALA A 598 -32.55 38.95 38.83
CA ALA A 598 -33.82 38.98 38.11
C ALA A 598 -34.04 37.71 37.26
N ASN A 599 -33.97 36.53 37.89
CA ASN A 599 -34.57 35.28 37.39
C ASN A 599 -34.56 34.15 38.45
N ALA A 600 -35.29 34.31 39.56
CA ALA A 600 -35.68 33.21 40.43
C ALA A 600 -37.03 33.50 41.10
N ASN A 601 -37.99 32.58 40.90
CA ASN A 601 -39.30 32.51 41.57
C ASN A 601 -40.21 33.76 41.57
N ALA A 602 -41.08 33.83 40.56
CA ALA A 602 -42.40 34.42 40.75
C ALA A 602 -43.27 33.46 41.59
N ASN A 603 -43.38 33.71 42.91
CA ASN A 603 -44.55 33.42 43.77
C ASN A 603 -44.21 33.59 45.26
N ALA A 604 -44.55 34.74 45.86
CA ALA A 604 -45.10 34.84 47.23
C ALA A 604 -45.47 36.30 47.59
N ASN A 605 -46.59 36.44 48.29
CA ASN A 605 -47.28 37.67 48.71
C ASN A 605 -46.44 38.87 49.19
N LYS A 606 -46.94 40.06 48.84
CA LYS A 606 -46.73 41.30 49.59
C LYS A 606 -47.21 41.13 51.04
N GLN A 607 -46.39 41.52 52.01
CA GLN A 607 -46.84 42.26 53.19
C GLN A 607 -45.73 43.21 53.65
N SER A 608 -46.13 44.40 54.12
CA SER A 608 -45.27 45.54 54.39
C SER A 608 -44.98 45.71 55.87
N SER A 609 -43.73 45.95 56.25
CA SER A 609 -43.40 46.64 57.50
C SER A 609 -42.07 47.38 57.39
N SER A 610 -42.06 48.60 57.92
CA SER A 610 -40.96 49.57 57.86
C SER A 610 -39.87 49.33 58.92
N SER A 611 -38.61 49.29 58.51
CA SER A 611 -37.47 49.74 59.33
C SER A 611 -36.23 49.95 58.47
N SER A 612 -35.74 51.19 58.39
CA SER A 612 -34.51 51.54 57.71
C SER A 612 -33.29 51.16 58.55
N SER A 613 -32.75 49.96 58.34
CA SER A 613 -31.42 49.57 58.80
C SER A 613 -30.53 49.34 57.58
N SER A 614 -29.39 50.03 57.49
CA SER A 614 -28.37 49.79 56.47
C SER A 614 -27.91 48.33 56.55
N SER A 615 -28.38 47.49 55.62
CA SER A 615 -28.07 46.07 55.59
C SER A 615 -26.59 45.88 55.22
N SER A 616 -25.76 45.60 56.23
CA SER A 616 -24.38 45.17 56.10
C SER A 616 -24.30 43.85 55.36
N SER A 617 -24.36 43.92 54.02
CA SER A 617 -24.41 42.73 53.18
C SER A 617 -23.08 41.99 53.25
N SER A 618 -23.10 40.81 53.88
CA SER A 618 -21.97 39.87 53.87
C SER A 618 -21.85 39.11 52.55
N ALA A 619 -22.62 39.49 51.52
CA ALA A 619 -22.57 38.89 50.20
C ALA A 619 -21.23 39.23 49.49
N PRO A 620 -20.74 38.34 48.61
CA PRO A 620 -19.60 38.65 47.75
C PRO A 620 -19.89 39.85 46.85
N HIS A 621 -18.90 40.72 46.67
CA HIS A 621 -18.99 41.85 45.75
C HIS A 621 -19.01 41.35 44.29
N PHE A 622 -19.77 41.98 43.38
CA PHE A 622 -19.91 41.50 42.00
C PHE A 622 -18.56 41.36 41.26
N LEU A 623 -17.61 42.26 41.55
CA LEU A 623 -16.26 42.22 41.00
C LEU A 623 -15.49 40.95 41.39
N THR A 624 -15.80 40.34 42.54
CA THR A 624 -15.17 39.11 43.03
C THR A 624 -15.48 37.92 42.14
N GLN A 625 -16.68 37.86 41.56
CA GLN A 625 -17.02 36.84 40.57
C GLN A 625 -16.22 37.04 39.27
N ARG A 626 -16.19 38.28 38.73
CA ARG A 626 -15.42 38.61 37.52
C ARG A 626 -13.92 38.35 37.70
N PHE A 627 -13.35 38.79 38.83
CA PHE A 627 -11.96 38.53 39.18
C PHE A 627 -11.69 37.03 39.33
N GLY A 628 -12.60 36.28 39.95
CA GLY A 628 -12.50 34.83 40.07
C GLY A 628 -12.48 34.12 38.71
N GLN A 629 -13.39 34.49 37.78
CA GLN A 629 -13.44 33.93 36.43
C GLN A 629 -12.19 34.29 35.61
N PHE A 630 -11.75 35.55 35.68
CA PHE A 630 -10.54 36.02 35.00
C PHE A 630 -9.27 35.32 35.52
N LEU A 631 -9.15 35.17 36.85
CA LEU A 631 -8.07 34.43 37.51
C LEU A 631 -8.10 32.94 37.13
N GLN A 632 -9.25 32.29 37.19
CA GLN A 632 -9.45 30.92 36.72
C GLN A 632 -8.98 30.77 35.27
N GLY A 633 -9.26 31.77 34.43
CA GLY A 633 -8.89 31.77 33.02
C GLY A 633 -7.38 31.82 32.79
N ILE A 634 -6.68 32.76 33.43
CA ILE A 634 -5.21 32.86 33.36
C ILE A 634 -4.54 31.61 33.91
N LEU A 635 -5.05 31.06 35.02
CA LEU A 635 -4.51 29.84 35.63
C LEU A 635 -4.73 28.60 34.73
N ALA A 636 -5.91 28.45 34.13
CA ALA A 636 -6.17 27.36 33.18
C ALA A 636 -5.24 27.41 31.96
N LEU A 637 -4.99 28.61 31.42
CA LEU A 637 -4.04 28.83 30.32
C LEU A 637 -2.57 28.70 30.73
N SER A 638 -2.25 28.61 32.02
CA SER A 638 -0.88 28.43 32.54
C SER A 638 -0.68 27.06 33.18
N SER A 639 -1.51 26.08 32.81
CA SER A 639 -1.43 24.70 33.30
C SER A 639 -0.43 23.83 32.54
N GLU A 640 -0.24 24.09 31.25
CA GLU A 640 0.62 23.33 30.32
C GLU A 640 2.00 23.99 30.11
N ALA A 641 2.17 25.25 30.52
CA ALA A 641 3.42 26.00 30.42
C ALA A 641 4.16 26.06 31.77
N GLY A 642 5.48 26.26 31.72
CA GLY A 642 6.31 26.44 32.91
C GLY A 642 6.15 27.81 33.58
N ASP A 643 7.15 28.20 34.38
CA ASP A 643 7.18 29.48 35.10
C ASP A 643 7.35 30.68 34.13
N ASP A 644 6.27 31.10 33.46
CA ASP A 644 6.25 32.35 32.69
C ASP A 644 6.30 33.57 33.65
N GLU A 645 7.50 34.05 33.93
CA GLU A 645 7.76 35.24 34.76
C GLU A 645 6.87 36.47 34.42
N PRO A 646 6.56 36.80 33.15
CA PRO A 646 5.65 37.90 32.83
C PRO A 646 4.22 37.71 33.35
N VAL A 647 3.73 36.47 33.36
CA VAL A 647 2.36 36.12 33.80
C VAL A 647 2.30 36.15 35.33
N SER A 648 3.23 35.48 36.00
CA SER A 648 3.25 35.41 37.47
C SER A 648 3.43 36.80 38.11
N ASN A 649 4.35 37.62 37.59
CA ASN A 649 4.57 38.99 38.07
C ASN A 649 3.34 39.88 37.84
N SER A 650 2.73 39.85 36.65
CA SER A 650 1.54 40.66 36.36
C SER A 650 0.33 40.23 37.21
N LEU A 651 0.17 38.91 37.43
CA LEU A 651 -0.91 38.35 38.23
C LEU A 651 -0.75 38.69 39.73
N ALA A 652 0.48 38.65 40.25
CA ALA A 652 0.79 39.04 41.63
C ALA A 652 0.47 40.53 41.90
N ARG A 653 0.79 41.42 40.95
CA ARG A 653 0.40 42.85 41.03
C ARG A 653 -1.12 43.02 41.05
N LEU A 654 -1.83 42.42 40.10
CA LEU A 654 -3.29 42.50 39.99
C LEU A 654 -3.99 41.98 41.25
N ARG A 655 -3.52 40.83 41.77
CA ARG A 655 -4.03 40.24 43.03
C ARG A 655 -3.84 41.19 44.21
N THR A 656 -2.64 41.77 44.37
CA THR A 656 -2.34 42.65 45.51
C THR A 656 -3.29 43.85 45.55
N GLU A 657 -3.58 44.45 44.40
CA GLU A 657 -4.53 45.58 44.31
C GLU A 657 -5.99 45.14 44.53
N PHE A 658 -6.37 43.93 44.12
CA PHE A 658 -7.69 43.37 44.42
C PHE A 658 -7.88 43.09 45.91
N ASP A 659 -6.86 42.54 46.59
CA ASP A 659 -6.87 42.31 48.04
C ASP A 659 -6.94 43.67 48.80
N VAL A 660 -6.24 44.71 48.32
CA VAL A 660 -6.36 46.10 48.84
C VAL A 660 -7.78 46.67 48.64
N LEU A 661 -8.41 46.44 47.48
CA LEU A 661 -9.79 46.86 47.23
C LEU A 661 -10.77 46.17 48.18
N LEU A 662 -10.69 44.85 48.37
CA LEU A 662 -11.55 44.12 49.30
C LEU A 662 -11.42 44.63 50.73
N VAL A 663 -10.20 44.92 51.19
CA VAL A 663 -9.97 45.50 52.54
C VAL A 663 -10.56 46.90 52.67
N LYS A 664 -10.52 47.73 51.63
CA LYS A 664 -11.17 49.06 51.61
C LYS A 664 -12.69 48.97 51.60
N LEU A 665 -13.27 48.09 50.77
CA LEU A 665 -14.72 47.84 50.73
C LEU A 665 -15.23 47.30 52.07
N ALA A 666 -14.50 46.37 52.70
CA ALA A 666 -14.85 45.87 54.02
C ALA A 666 -14.89 46.99 55.08
N LYS A 667 -13.92 47.92 55.05
CA LYS A 667 -13.89 49.09 55.94
C LYS A 667 -15.04 50.07 55.68
N ALA A 668 -15.43 50.27 54.42
CA ALA A 668 -16.50 51.18 54.04
C ALA A 668 -17.91 50.63 54.33
N ALA A 669 -18.16 49.34 54.06
CA ALA A 669 -19.48 48.73 54.21
C ALA A 669 -19.84 48.40 55.66
N ASN A 670 -18.86 47.99 56.48
CA ASN A 670 -19.06 47.49 57.85
C ASN A 670 -18.38 48.40 58.88
N GLY A 671 -18.61 49.72 58.76
CA GLY A 671 -17.96 50.75 59.58
C GLY A 671 -17.97 50.44 61.09
N GLY A 672 -16.80 50.11 61.64
CA GLY A 672 -16.59 49.79 63.06
C GLY A 672 -16.67 48.29 63.42
N ASP A 673 -17.49 47.48 62.74
CA ASP A 673 -17.65 46.05 63.11
C ASP A 673 -16.46 45.21 62.61
N ALA A 674 -15.71 44.61 63.54
CA ALA A 674 -14.64 43.67 63.21
C ALA A 674 -15.17 42.34 62.65
N LYS A 675 -16.28 41.82 63.19
CA LYS A 675 -16.81 40.50 62.82
C LYS A 675 -17.51 40.54 61.45
N GLY A 676 -18.21 41.63 61.15
CA GLY A 676 -18.76 41.90 59.81
C GLY A 676 -17.67 41.99 58.75
N ARG A 677 -16.54 42.66 59.05
CA ARG A 677 -15.38 42.73 58.13
C ARG A 677 -14.77 41.36 57.85
N GLU A 678 -14.54 40.55 58.89
CA GLU A 678 -14.02 39.18 58.74
C GLU A 678 -14.94 38.30 57.89
N ARG A 679 -16.26 38.33 58.13
CA ARG A 679 -17.26 37.57 57.35
C ARG A 679 -17.33 38.00 55.89
N PHE A 680 -17.31 39.31 55.62
CA PHE A 680 -17.29 39.83 54.26
C PHE A 680 -16.03 39.38 53.51
N LEU A 681 -14.85 39.51 54.12
CA LEU A 681 -13.61 39.05 53.51
C LEU A 681 -13.64 37.53 53.27
N TRP A 682 -14.01 36.72 54.27
CA TRP A 682 -14.12 35.27 54.14
C TRP A 682 -15.05 34.85 52.99
N SER A 683 -16.23 35.48 52.87
CA SER A 683 -17.20 35.21 51.80
C SER A 683 -16.61 35.49 50.40
N ASN A 684 -15.86 36.58 50.25
CA ASN A 684 -15.19 36.92 48.98
C ASN A 684 -13.96 36.03 48.69
N TYR A 685 -13.15 35.71 49.70
CA TYR A 685 -12.00 34.82 49.56
C TYR A 685 -12.44 33.38 49.22
N SER A 686 -13.48 32.89 49.89
CA SER A 686 -14.11 31.59 49.65
C SER A 686 -14.69 31.49 48.24
N LEU A 687 -15.43 32.50 47.75
CA LEU A 687 -15.99 32.47 46.39
C LEU A 687 -14.90 32.31 45.33
N VAL A 688 -13.82 33.09 45.42
CA VAL A 688 -12.68 32.95 44.48
C VAL A 688 -12.02 31.58 44.62
N GLY A 689 -11.84 31.09 45.86
CA GLY A 689 -11.31 29.75 46.14
C GLY A 689 -12.15 28.62 45.50
N THR A 690 -13.48 28.76 45.53
CA THR A 690 -14.40 27.83 44.86
C THR A 690 -14.27 27.90 43.34
N ILE A 691 -14.18 29.10 42.75
CA ILE A 691 -14.06 29.28 41.29
C ILE A 691 -12.72 28.71 40.76
N ILE A 692 -11.63 28.81 41.53
CA ILE A 692 -10.31 28.28 41.12
C ILE A 692 -10.01 26.85 41.61
N SER A 693 -10.95 26.18 42.27
CA SER A 693 -10.71 24.84 42.86
C SER A 693 -10.27 23.82 41.81
N ASP A 694 -10.91 23.84 40.64
CA ASP A 694 -10.74 22.87 39.56
C ASP A 694 -9.55 23.15 38.63
N THR A 695 -8.86 24.31 38.76
CA THR A 695 -7.67 24.59 37.95
C THR A 695 -6.48 23.76 38.42
N ARG A 696 -5.54 23.46 37.52
CA ARG A 696 -4.34 22.66 37.79
C ARG A 696 -3.10 23.40 37.27
N GLY A 697 -1.93 23.11 37.83
CA GLY A 697 -0.65 23.70 37.44
C GLY A 697 0.06 24.37 38.62
N LYS A 698 1.38 24.54 38.52
CA LYS A 698 2.23 25.03 39.62
C LYS A 698 1.77 26.39 40.17
N LEU A 699 1.56 27.36 39.27
CA LEU A 699 1.05 28.69 39.62
C LEU A 699 -0.36 28.65 40.24
N ALA A 700 -1.19 27.66 39.87
CA ALA A 700 -2.51 27.50 40.46
C ALA A 700 -2.43 27.00 41.90
N GLU A 701 -1.55 26.03 42.19
CA GLU A 701 -1.32 25.55 43.56
C GLU A 701 -0.68 26.63 44.44
N GLU A 702 0.31 27.37 43.95
CA GLU A 702 0.88 28.54 44.67
C GLU A 702 -0.21 29.58 45.02
N VAL A 703 -1.09 29.91 44.07
CA VAL A 703 -2.21 30.86 44.30
C VAL A 703 -3.23 30.29 45.30
N LYS A 704 -3.52 28.98 45.26
CA LYS A 704 -4.40 28.30 46.22
C LYS A 704 -3.79 28.28 47.63
N GLU A 705 -2.54 27.87 47.78
CA GLU A 705 -1.84 27.78 49.08
C GLU A 705 -1.79 29.14 49.78
N VAL A 706 -1.42 30.22 49.07
CA VAL A 706 -1.36 31.56 49.66
C VAL A 706 -2.77 32.13 49.94
N ARG A 707 -3.84 31.55 49.38
CA ARG A 707 -5.24 31.94 49.70
C ARG A 707 -5.80 31.09 50.85
N LEU A 708 -5.42 29.82 50.95
CA LEU A 708 -5.67 28.92 52.08
C LEU A 708 -4.98 29.43 53.36
N SER A 709 -3.73 29.90 53.29
CA SER A 709 -3.04 30.47 54.45
C SER A 709 -3.66 31.78 54.93
N MET A 710 -4.24 32.60 54.03
CA MET A 710 -5.04 33.78 54.39
C MET A 710 -6.43 33.44 54.98
N LEU A 711 -6.92 32.22 54.77
CA LEU A 711 -8.17 31.71 55.37
C LEU A 711 -7.95 31.06 56.74
N LEU A 712 -6.70 30.82 57.15
CA LEU A 712 -6.34 30.28 58.47
C LEU A 712 -6.14 31.41 59.50
N PRO A 713 -6.77 31.35 60.68
CA PRO A 713 -6.49 32.30 61.76
C PRO A 713 -5.08 32.11 62.32
N VAL A 714 -4.31 33.20 62.40
CA VAL A 714 -3.00 33.27 63.08
C VAL A 714 -3.15 32.89 64.58
N PRO A 715 -2.19 32.16 65.19
CA PRO A 715 -2.53 31.19 66.23
C PRO A 715 -2.71 31.80 67.63
N GLY A 716 -3.77 31.34 68.31
CA GLY A 716 -3.95 31.45 69.77
C GLY A 716 -4.08 30.06 70.40
N PRO A 717 -3.49 29.78 71.57
CA PRO A 717 -3.35 28.41 72.06
C PRO A 717 -4.61 27.88 72.75
N ARG A 718 -5.26 26.88 72.12
CA ARG A 718 -5.89 25.70 72.76
C ARG A 718 -6.56 24.82 71.69
N PRO A 719 -6.37 23.48 71.69
CA PRO A 719 -7.14 22.59 70.85
C PRO A 719 -8.56 22.47 71.44
N LEU A 720 -9.57 22.95 70.72
CA LEU A 720 -10.95 22.53 70.91
C LEU A 720 -11.39 21.72 69.70
N THR A 721 -11.39 20.41 69.89
CA THR A 721 -11.85 19.40 68.94
C THR A 721 -13.35 19.61 68.66
N PHE A 722 -13.69 20.37 67.63
CA PHE A 722 -15.06 20.43 67.11
C PHE A 722 -15.22 19.44 65.97
N ALA A 723 -15.72 18.25 66.33
CA ALA A 723 -16.16 17.26 65.35
C ALA A 723 -17.36 17.83 64.57
N ILE A 724 -17.26 17.86 63.24
CA ILE A 724 -18.41 18.12 62.38
C ILE A 724 -19.25 16.83 62.33
N GLN A 725 -20.23 16.75 63.23
CA GLN A 725 -21.32 15.78 63.11
C GLN A 725 -22.25 16.21 61.96
N THR A 726 -22.18 15.52 60.83
CA THR A 726 -23.26 15.52 59.84
C THR A 726 -24.26 14.42 60.19
N THR A 727 -25.46 14.82 60.65
CA THR A 727 -26.59 13.91 60.92
C THR A 727 -27.88 14.41 60.26
N ASN A 728 -28.84 13.49 60.10
CA ASN A 728 -30.11 13.60 59.37
C ASN A 728 -29.91 13.53 57.83
N THR A 729 -30.29 12.47 57.11
CA THR A 729 -31.24 11.38 57.42
C THR A 729 -32.67 11.86 57.68
N ILE A 730 -33.44 12.03 56.60
CA ILE A 730 -34.90 11.84 56.63
C ILE A 730 -35.20 10.63 55.74
N ARG A 731 -35.78 9.58 56.33
CA ARG A 731 -36.39 8.46 55.61
C ARG A 731 -37.85 8.79 55.35
N CYS A 732 -38.30 8.57 54.12
CA CYS A 732 -39.67 8.12 53.87
C CYS A 732 -39.62 6.95 52.89
N THR A 733 -40.52 5.99 53.06
CA THR A 733 -40.40 4.61 52.57
C THR A 733 -41.26 4.34 51.34
N CYS A 734 -40.75 3.58 50.36
CA CYS A 734 -41.53 2.51 49.74
C CYS A 734 -40.72 1.45 48.98
N ARG A 735 -41.03 0.18 49.29
CA ARG A 735 -40.84 -1.08 48.55
C ARG A 735 -39.47 -1.48 47.99
N SER A 736 -38.84 -2.37 48.75
CA SER A 736 -37.91 -3.41 48.27
C SER A 736 -38.55 -4.37 47.25
N LYS A 737 -37.75 -4.79 46.25
CA LYS A 737 -37.62 -6.21 45.94
C LYS A 737 -36.16 -6.64 46.17
N ARG A 738 -36.03 -7.81 46.81
CA ARG A 738 -34.87 -8.69 47.00
C ARG A 738 -34.17 -9.03 45.67
N GLU A 739 -32.93 -9.51 45.59
CA GLU A 739 -31.91 -9.94 46.58
C GLU A 739 -30.53 -9.98 45.87
N GLY A 740 -29.42 -10.15 46.61
CA GLY A 740 -28.10 -10.45 46.00
C GLY A 740 -26.94 -9.66 46.59
N ARG A 741 -26.26 -10.22 47.59
CA ARG A 741 -25.06 -9.63 48.20
C ARG A 741 -23.89 -9.65 47.20
N ARG A 742 -23.25 -8.51 46.95
CA ARG A 742 -21.87 -8.52 46.41
C ARG A 742 -20.89 -8.69 47.59
N LEU A 743 -20.09 -9.75 47.54
CA LEU A 743 -18.90 -9.88 48.38
C LEU A 743 -17.84 -8.91 47.87
N PHE A 744 -17.12 -8.25 48.77
CA PHE A 744 -15.92 -7.51 48.40
C PHE A 744 -14.83 -8.53 48.01
N SER A 745 -14.56 -8.66 46.72
CA SER A 745 -13.31 -9.25 46.25
C SER A 745 -12.28 -8.14 46.14
N THR A 746 -11.22 -8.21 46.94
CA THR A 746 -10.04 -7.34 46.82
C THR A 746 -9.11 -7.91 45.75
N SER A 747 -9.50 -7.72 44.50
CA SER A 747 -8.63 -7.88 43.33
C SER A 747 -8.55 -6.53 42.64
N ILE A 748 -7.35 -6.09 42.28
CA ILE A 748 -7.19 -4.88 41.45
C ILE A 748 -7.89 -5.15 40.11
N ALA A 749 -8.84 -4.30 39.75
CA ALA A 749 -9.39 -4.30 38.41
C ALA A 749 -8.30 -3.79 37.46
N THR A 750 -7.64 -4.72 36.77
CA THR A 750 -6.80 -4.40 35.62
C THR A 750 -7.71 -3.98 34.49
N ASN A 751 -7.95 -2.68 34.34
CA ASN A 751 -8.45 -2.15 33.07
C ASN A 751 -7.40 -2.50 32.02
N ALA A 752 -7.77 -3.33 31.04
CA ALA A 752 -6.96 -3.53 29.86
C ALA A 752 -6.90 -2.22 29.05
N ASP A 753 -5.86 -2.04 28.24
CA ASP A 753 -5.71 -0.84 27.40
C ASP A 753 -6.87 -0.74 26.39
N PHE A 754 -7.34 -1.89 25.87
CA PHE A 754 -8.46 -1.99 24.93
C PHE A 754 -9.51 -3.03 25.34
N THR A 755 -10.78 -2.83 24.98
CA THR A 755 -11.80 -3.90 25.07
C THR A 755 -11.55 -4.98 24.00
N HIS A 756 -11.25 -4.55 22.78
CA HIS A 756 -11.10 -5.42 21.61
C HIS A 756 -9.78 -5.16 20.89
N ALA A 757 -8.95 -6.19 20.73
CA ALA A 757 -7.81 -6.16 19.81
C ALA A 757 -8.06 -7.06 18.60
N ILE A 758 -8.06 -6.48 17.40
CA ILE A 758 -8.29 -7.17 16.14
C ILE A 758 -6.96 -7.29 15.40
N ILE A 759 -6.53 -8.51 15.09
CA ILE A 759 -5.25 -8.76 14.42
C ILE A 759 -5.52 -8.89 12.91
N GLY A 760 -5.03 -7.93 12.12
CA GLY A 760 -5.16 -7.86 10.67
C GLY A 760 -6.19 -6.82 10.18
N GLY A 761 -5.72 -5.81 9.46
CA GLY A 761 -6.50 -4.75 8.81
C GLY A 761 -7.00 -5.12 7.40
N GLY A 762 -7.35 -6.39 7.17
CA GLY A 762 -8.06 -6.80 5.96
C GLY A 762 -9.54 -6.40 5.98
N VAL A 763 -10.27 -6.61 4.87
CA VAL A 763 -11.70 -6.25 4.77
C VAL A 763 -12.56 -6.91 5.87
N VAL A 764 -12.16 -8.11 6.33
CA VAL A 764 -12.80 -8.83 7.43
C VAL A 764 -12.53 -8.16 8.78
N GLY A 765 -11.26 -7.85 9.09
CA GLY A 765 -10.90 -7.15 10.33
C GLY A 765 -11.54 -5.77 10.45
N LEU A 766 -11.51 -4.99 9.36
CA LEU A 766 -12.21 -3.70 9.25
C LEU A 766 -13.72 -3.84 9.44
N SER A 767 -14.34 -4.87 8.84
CA SER A 767 -15.79 -5.12 9.01
C SER A 767 -16.16 -5.45 10.45
N ILE A 768 -15.33 -6.23 11.15
CA ILE A 768 -15.51 -6.56 12.57
C ILE A 768 -15.33 -5.30 13.41
N ALA A 769 -14.25 -4.54 13.20
CA ALA A 769 -13.92 -3.34 13.96
C ALA A 769 -15.03 -2.29 13.87
N ARG A 770 -15.48 -1.99 12.65
CA ARG A 770 -16.62 -1.11 12.38
C ARG A 770 -17.93 -1.64 12.99
N HIS A 771 -18.18 -2.94 12.91
CA HIS A 771 -19.42 -3.50 13.46
C HIS A 771 -19.44 -3.41 14.99
N LEU A 772 -18.34 -3.73 15.67
CA LEU A 772 -18.20 -3.59 17.12
C LEU A 772 -18.33 -2.11 17.55
N SER A 773 -17.68 -1.16 16.88
CA SER A 773 -17.79 0.26 17.25
C SER A 773 -19.20 0.84 17.02
N ILE A 774 -19.96 0.32 16.05
CA ILE A 774 -21.38 0.68 15.85
C ILE A 774 -22.29 0.03 16.90
N ALA A 775 -22.13 -1.27 17.17
CA ALA A 775 -23.00 -2.02 18.09
C ALA A 775 -22.71 -1.70 19.57
N ARG A 776 -21.45 -1.37 19.89
CA ARG A 776 -20.92 -1.23 21.25
C ARG A 776 -20.13 0.10 21.40
N PRO A 777 -20.78 1.28 21.30
CA PRO A 777 -20.10 2.58 21.29
C PRO A 777 -19.35 2.97 22.59
N ASN A 778 -19.42 2.14 23.64
CA ASN A 778 -18.69 2.33 24.90
C ASN A 778 -17.45 1.43 25.03
N THR A 779 -17.04 0.72 23.97
CA THR A 779 -15.87 -0.18 23.97
C THR A 779 -14.72 0.43 23.18
N SER A 780 -13.48 0.29 23.66
CA SER A 780 -12.28 0.67 22.91
C SER A 780 -11.82 -0.49 22.03
N THR A 781 -11.58 -0.21 20.74
CA THR A 781 -11.16 -1.22 19.75
C THR A 781 -9.90 -0.75 19.05
N ILE A 782 -8.91 -1.62 18.96
CA ILE A 782 -7.67 -1.42 18.18
C ILE A 782 -7.52 -2.47 17.09
N ILE A 783 -7.09 -2.06 15.90
CA ILE A 783 -6.61 -2.97 14.84
C ILE A 783 -5.08 -2.95 14.84
N LEU A 784 -4.47 -4.14 14.87
CA LEU A 784 -3.04 -4.34 14.68
C LEU A 784 -2.78 -4.79 13.24
N GLU A 785 -2.12 -3.97 12.43
CA GLU A 785 -1.79 -4.23 11.03
C GLU A 785 -0.26 -4.20 10.84
N ARG A 786 0.29 -5.29 10.28
CA ARG A 786 1.74 -5.43 10.04
C ARG A 786 2.25 -4.55 8.89
N HIS A 787 1.36 -4.12 7.99
CA HIS A 787 1.68 -3.27 6.85
C HIS A 787 1.50 -1.78 7.14
N ALA A 788 1.99 -0.93 6.24
CA ALA A 788 1.86 0.53 6.31
C ALA A 788 0.44 1.05 5.96
N ALA A 789 -0.48 0.16 5.57
CA ALA A 789 -1.83 0.48 5.14
C ALA A 789 -2.73 -0.75 5.28
N VAL A 790 -4.05 -0.54 5.31
CA VAL A 790 -5.06 -1.61 5.34
C VAL A 790 -5.15 -2.37 4.00
N GLY A 791 -5.61 -3.62 4.04
CA GLY A 791 -6.06 -4.35 2.85
C GLY A 791 -4.99 -4.83 1.85
N THR A 792 -3.70 -4.71 2.17
CA THR A 792 -2.55 -4.92 1.24
C THR A 792 -2.34 -6.37 0.76
N GLU A 793 -2.97 -7.36 1.40
CA GLU A 793 -2.84 -8.78 1.07
C GLU A 793 -4.05 -9.32 0.25
N THR A 794 -4.67 -10.43 0.66
CA THR A 794 -5.79 -11.09 -0.04
C THR A 794 -6.94 -10.13 -0.36
N SER A 795 -7.16 -9.11 0.49
CA SER A 795 -8.27 -8.15 0.35
C SER A 795 -8.11 -7.19 -0.84
N SER A 796 -6.90 -7.00 -1.38
CA SER A 796 -6.64 -6.25 -2.62
C SER A 796 -6.34 -7.15 -3.83
N ARG A 797 -6.35 -8.48 -3.63
CA ARG A 797 -5.90 -9.48 -4.63
C ARG A 797 -6.97 -10.54 -4.87
N ASN A 798 -8.17 -10.10 -5.22
CA ASN A 798 -9.33 -10.95 -5.42
C ASN A 798 -10.20 -10.46 -6.59
N SER A 799 -11.19 -11.26 -6.98
CA SER A 799 -11.99 -11.02 -8.19
C SER A 799 -13.08 -9.95 -8.02
N GLU A 800 -13.19 -9.32 -6.84
CA GLU A 800 -14.13 -8.24 -6.52
C GLU A 800 -15.63 -8.61 -6.65
N VAL A 801 -15.95 -9.91 -6.71
CA VAL A 801 -17.31 -10.42 -6.91
C VAL A 801 -18.12 -10.41 -5.61
N ILE A 802 -19.31 -9.81 -5.67
CA ILE A 802 -20.39 -10.02 -4.71
C ILE A 802 -21.10 -11.33 -5.09
N HIS A 803 -20.78 -12.41 -4.38
CA HIS A 803 -21.31 -13.75 -4.65
C HIS A 803 -22.78 -13.90 -4.20
N ALA A 804 -23.55 -14.73 -4.91
CA ALA A 804 -24.96 -14.99 -4.57
C ALA A 804 -25.18 -16.11 -3.52
N GLY A 805 -24.17 -16.95 -3.24
CA GLY A 805 -24.28 -18.09 -2.31
C GLY A 805 -24.70 -19.43 -2.96
N LEU A 806 -24.26 -19.73 -4.19
CA LEU A 806 -24.78 -20.86 -4.99
C LEU A 806 -24.09 -22.22 -4.83
N TYR A 807 -22.84 -22.26 -4.33
CA TYR A 807 -21.96 -23.42 -4.51
C TYR A 807 -21.68 -24.22 -3.23
N TYR A 808 -22.02 -23.68 -2.06
CA TYR A 808 -21.56 -24.22 -0.77
C TYR A 808 -22.70 -24.96 -0.05
N PRO A 809 -22.41 -25.96 0.80
CA PRO A 809 -23.45 -26.75 1.48
C PRO A 809 -24.44 -25.88 2.28
N PRO A 810 -25.74 -26.23 2.39
CA PRO A 810 -26.75 -25.35 3.00
C PRO A 810 -26.42 -24.95 4.44
N ALA A 811 -25.91 -25.89 5.24
CA ALA A 811 -25.55 -25.68 6.64
C ALA A 811 -24.19 -24.99 6.86
N SER A 812 -23.44 -24.67 5.78
CA SER A 812 -22.10 -24.09 5.90
C SER A 812 -22.15 -22.60 6.27
N LEU A 813 -21.17 -22.17 7.07
CA LEU A 813 -20.91 -20.76 7.35
C LEU A 813 -20.64 -19.98 6.05
N LYS A 814 -19.92 -20.57 5.09
CA LYS A 814 -19.76 -20.02 3.74
C LYS A 814 -21.10 -19.69 3.06
N THR A 815 -22.12 -20.53 3.15
CA THR A 815 -23.46 -20.23 2.62
C THR A 815 -24.14 -19.11 3.41
N GLN A 816 -24.27 -19.29 4.72
CA GLN A 816 -25.06 -18.39 5.58
C GLN A 816 -24.50 -16.96 5.58
N LEU A 817 -23.19 -16.82 5.76
CA LEU A 817 -22.51 -15.52 5.80
C LEU A 817 -22.42 -14.88 4.41
N CYS A 818 -22.32 -15.66 3.32
CA CYS A 818 -22.36 -15.11 1.96
C CYS A 818 -23.74 -14.54 1.63
N ILE A 819 -24.83 -15.23 1.98
CA ILE A 819 -26.19 -14.75 1.71
C ILE A 819 -26.46 -13.49 2.54
N ARG A 820 -26.24 -13.52 3.86
CA ARG A 820 -26.42 -12.37 4.75
C ARG A 820 -25.52 -11.19 4.35
N GLY A 821 -24.24 -11.45 4.11
CA GLY A 821 -23.24 -10.45 3.78
C GLY A 821 -23.49 -9.76 2.43
N LYS A 822 -23.95 -10.50 1.41
CA LYS A 822 -24.40 -9.94 0.12
C LYS A 822 -25.49 -8.87 0.31
N HIS A 823 -26.45 -9.09 1.21
CA HIS A 823 -27.50 -8.11 1.48
C HIS A 823 -26.92 -6.88 2.18
N LEU A 824 -26.23 -7.07 3.31
CA LEU A 824 -25.56 -5.98 4.05
C LEU A 824 -24.62 -5.13 3.17
N LEU A 825 -23.89 -5.77 2.25
CA LEU A 825 -22.95 -5.10 1.37
C LEU A 825 -23.67 -4.28 0.29
N TYR A 826 -24.74 -4.79 -0.32
CA TYR A 826 -25.55 -3.98 -1.22
C TYR A 826 -26.25 -2.83 -0.50
N ASP A 827 -26.72 -3.03 0.73
CA ASP A 827 -27.37 -1.99 1.53
C ASP A 827 -26.35 -0.90 1.93
N LEU A 828 -25.12 -1.27 2.29
CA LEU A 828 -24.02 -0.34 2.56
C LEU A 828 -23.65 0.49 1.31
N CYS A 829 -23.50 -0.16 0.15
CA CYS A 829 -23.19 0.50 -1.12
C CYS A 829 -24.36 1.30 -1.73
N ALA A 830 -25.58 1.13 -1.20
CA ALA A 830 -26.76 1.92 -1.59
C ALA A 830 -27.04 3.09 -0.65
N SER A 831 -26.28 3.21 0.46
CA SER A 831 -26.38 4.32 1.40
C SER A 831 -25.98 5.64 0.73
N PRO A 832 -26.78 6.71 0.83
CA PRO A 832 -26.42 8.02 0.25
C PRO A 832 -25.21 8.68 0.92
N ASN A 833 -24.78 8.16 2.08
CA ASN A 833 -23.61 8.67 2.81
C ASN A 833 -22.30 8.04 2.34
N HIS A 834 -22.33 6.99 1.49
CA HIS A 834 -21.15 6.22 1.10
C HIS A 834 -21.07 6.06 -0.43
N ASP A 835 -20.02 6.60 -1.04
CA ASP A 835 -19.75 6.40 -2.47
C ASP A 835 -18.86 5.16 -2.65
N ILE A 836 -19.48 3.97 -2.62
CA ILE A 836 -18.80 2.68 -2.87
C ILE A 836 -19.23 2.17 -4.26
N PRO A 837 -18.36 2.28 -5.29
CA PRO A 837 -18.68 1.82 -6.63
C PRO A 837 -19.01 0.32 -6.65
N ASN A 838 -20.19 -0.02 -7.13
CA ASN A 838 -20.67 -1.40 -7.25
C ASN A 838 -21.56 -1.56 -8.49
N ARG A 839 -21.69 -2.80 -9.01
CA ARG A 839 -22.53 -3.09 -10.18
C ARG A 839 -23.13 -4.49 -10.12
N ARG A 840 -24.46 -4.60 -10.22
CA ARG A 840 -25.17 -5.88 -10.39
C ARG A 840 -25.07 -6.36 -11.84
N THR A 841 -23.92 -6.93 -12.20
CA THR A 841 -23.64 -7.46 -13.55
C THR A 841 -24.42 -8.73 -13.89
N SER A 842 -25.03 -9.40 -12.90
CA SER A 842 -25.42 -10.81 -12.98
C SER A 842 -24.21 -11.73 -13.19
N LYS A 843 -24.44 -13.04 -13.11
CA LYS A 843 -23.48 -14.08 -13.48
C LYS A 843 -24.18 -15.18 -14.24
N TRP A 844 -23.56 -15.67 -15.31
CA TRP A 844 -23.99 -16.84 -16.07
C TRP A 844 -23.07 -18.01 -15.78
N ILE A 845 -23.67 -19.15 -15.47
CA ILE A 845 -22.96 -20.42 -15.32
C ILE A 845 -23.27 -21.26 -16.57
N LEU A 846 -22.22 -21.63 -17.30
CA LEU A 846 -22.29 -22.10 -18.67
C LEU A 846 -22.07 -23.62 -18.74
N ALA A 847 -23.03 -24.35 -19.30
CA ALA A 847 -22.94 -25.79 -19.55
C ALA A 847 -22.68 -26.07 -21.04
N GLN A 848 -21.63 -26.85 -21.32
CA GLN A 848 -21.24 -27.28 -22.68
C GLN A 848 -21.77 -28.68 -23.05
N ASP A 849 -22.17 -29.48 -22.06
CA ASP A 849 -22.65 -30.85 -22.24
C ASP A 849 -23.84 -31.16 -21.28
N ALA A 850 -24.42 -32.35 -21.42
CA ALA A 850 -25.60 -32.76 -20.67
C ALA A 850 -25.33 -32.98 -19.16
N GLU A 851 -24.14 -33.46 -18.79
CA GLU A 851 -23.74 -33.69 -17.39
C GLU A 851 -23.60 -32.35 -16.65
N GLN A 852 -22.96 -31.38 -17.30
CA GLN A 852 -22.87 -30.01 -16.83
C GLN A 852 -24.27 -29.38 -16.67
N LEU A 853 -25.19 -29.61 -17.62
CA LEU A 853 -26.56 -29.09 -17.53
C LEU A 853 -27.33 -29.69 -16.35
N GLU A 854 -27.23 -30.99 -16.13
CA GLU A 854 -27.82 -31.68 -14.96
C GLU A 854 -27.20 -31.17 -13.64
N ARG A 855 -25.91 -30.82 -13.65
CA ARG A 855 -25.26 -30.14 -12.51
C ARG A 855 -25.82 -28.74 -12.27
N LEU A 856 -26.19 -27.99 -13.32
CA LEU A 856 -26.87 -26.70 -13.17
C LEU A 856 -28.31 -26.85 -12.66
N GLN A 857 -29.03 -27.92 -13.03
CA GLN A 857 -30.37 -28.20 -12.51
C GLN A 857 -30.35 -28.41 -11.00
N ARG A 858 -29.47 -29.28 -10.50
CA ARG A 858 -29.22 -29.47 -9.05
C ARG A 858 -28.81 -28.17 -8.35
N MET A 859 -28.05 -27.30 -9.02
CA MET A 859 -27.64 -26.00 -8.47
C MET A 859 -28.81 -25.00 -8.42
N HIS A 860 -29.73 -25.05 -9.38
CA HIS A 860 -30.96 -24.25 -9.36
C HIS A 860 -31.89 -24.67 -8.22
N GLU A 861 -32.09 -25.98 -8.03
CA GLU A 861 -32.86 -26.55 -6.91
C GLU A 861 -32.25 -26.18 -5.55
N HIS A 862 -30.93 -26.33 -5.41
CA HIS A 862 -30.18 -25.94 -4.21
C HIS A 862 -30.28 -24.43 -3.93
N ALA A 863 -30.15 -23.59 -4.95
CA ALA A 863 -30.31 -22.14 -4.82
C ALA A 863 -31.75 -21.76 -4.41
N ALA A 864 -32.76 -22.42 -5.00
CA ALA A 864 -34.16 -22.22 -4.63
C ALA A 864 -34.45 -22.60 -3.17
N ALA A 865 -33.90 -23.72 -2.69
CA ALA A 865 -33.99 -24.14 -1.28
C ALA A 865 -33.33 -23.14 -0.31
N LEU A 866 -32.38 -22.33 -0.77
CA LEU A 866 -31.72 -21.26 -0.01
C LEU A 866 -32.36 -19.87 -0.22
N GLY A 867 -33.46 -19.76 -0.96
CA GLY A 867 -34.06 -18.47 -1.32
C GLY A 867 -33.20 -17.58 -2.22
N VAL A 868 -32.20 -18.15 -2.90
CA VAL A 868 -31.29 -17.43 -3.81
C VAL A 868 -31.88 -17.45 -5.22
N PRO A 869 -32.25 -16.28 -5.79
CA PRO A 869 -32.88 -16.23 -7.10
C PRO A 869 -31.90 -16.68 -8.18
N THR A 870 -32.32 -17.65 -9.00
CA THR A 870 -31.64 -18.10 -10.22
C THR A 870 -32.67 -18.45 -11.29
N ARG A 871 -32.30 -18.40 -12.57
CA ARG A 871 -33.18 -18.83 -13.68
C ARG A 871 -32.39 -19.41 -14.84
N PHE A 872 -32.96 -20.37 -15.57
CA PHE A 872 -32.39 -20.80 -16.84
C PHE A 872 -32.68 -19.77 -17.95
N LEU A 873 -31.73 -19.60 -18.88
CA LEU A 873 -31.89 -18.71 -20.03
C LEU A 873 -32.16 -19.49 -21.32
N GLY A 874 -33.10 -18.98 -22.12
CA GLY A 874 -33.34 -19.45 -23.48
C GLY A 874 -32.22 -19.02 -24.44
N ARG A 875 -31.97 -19.82 -25.49
CA ARG A 875 -30.91 -19.56 -26.48
C ARG A 875 -31.05 -18.19 -27.16
N GLU A 876 -32.27 -17.75 -27.47
CA GLU A 876 -32.51 -16.43 -28.05
C GLU A 876 -32.13 -15.27 -27.10
N GLU A 877 -32.43 -15.41 -25.80
CA GLU A 877 -32.05 -14.38 -24.81
C GLU A 877 -30.53 -14.32 -24.63
N MET A 878 -29.86 -15.49 -24.63
CA MET A 878 -28.40 -15.59 -24.60
C MET A 878 -27.77 -14.85 -25.79
N SER A 879 -28.09 -15.26 -27.03
CA SER A 879 -27.48 -14.68 -28.23
C SER A 879 -27.79 -13.19 -28.42
N ARG A 880 -28.92 -12.70 -27.90
CA ARG A 880 -29.26 -11.27 -27.91
C ARG A 880 -28.47 -10.46 -26.87
N ARG A 881 -28.14 -11.03 -25.71
CA ARG A 881 -27.48 -10.32 -24.60
C ARG A 881 -25.97 -10.37 -24.67
N GLU A 882 -25.40 -11.53 -25.00
CA GLU A 882 -23.95 -11.78 -25.02
C GLU A 882 -23.62 -12.62 -26.28
N PRO A 883 -23.60 -12.01 -27.48
CA PRO A 883 -23.51 -12.73 -28.76
C PRO A 883 -22.20 -13.51 -28.96
N ASP A 884 -21.13 -13.10 -28.28
CA ASP A 884 -19.81 -13.75 -28.36
C ASP A 884 -19.71 -15.03 -27.49
N VAL A 885 -20.70 -15.28 -26.62
CA VAL A 885 -20.66 -16.32 -25.58
C VAL A 885 -21.27 -17.62 -26.08
N THR A 886 -20.56 -18.73 -25.85
CA THR A 886 -21.00 -20.08 -26.21
C THR A 886 -21.31 -20.91 -24.96
N ALA A 887 -22.53 -21.42 -24.87
CA ALA A 887 -22.87 -22.53 -23.96
C ALA A 887 -23.80 -23.50 -24.70
N ARG A 888 -23.28 -24.68 -25.09
CA ARG A 888 -23.97 -25.59 -26.00
C ARG A 888 -25.20 -26.26 -25.38
N ALA A 889 -25.14 -26.59 -24.09
CA ALA A 889 -26.22 -27.31 -23.39
C ALA A 889 -27.19 -26.37 -22.68
N GLY A 890 -26.70 -25.33 -21.97
CA GLY A 890 -27.57 -24.34 -21.34
C GLY A 890 -26.84 -23.36 -20.42
N VAL A 891 -27.60 -22.42 -19.86
CA VAL A 891 -27.09 -21.37 -18.96
C VAL A 891 -28.00 -21.20 -17.76
N LEU A 892 -27.41 -21.21 -16.56
CA LEU A 892 -28.05 -20.78 -15.32
C LEU A 892 -27.61 -19.35 -14.99
N GLU A 893 -28.55 -18.41 -14.98
CA GLU A 893 -28.32 -17.02 -14.57
C GLU A 893 -28.55 -16.84 -13.06
N SER A 894 -27.63 -16.13 -12.44
CA SER A 894 -27.69 -15.62 -11.07
C SER A 894 -27.78 -14.08 -11.11
N PRO A 895 -29.00 -13.51 -11.09
CA PRO A 895 -29.21 -12.07 -11.25
C PRO A 895 -28.72 -11.23 -10.06
N SER A 896 -28.62 -11.82 -8.85
CA SER A 896 -28.15 -11.10 -7.65
C SER A 896 -26.62 -11.09 -7.48
N THR A 897 -25.86 -11.57 -8.47
CA THR A 897 -24.39 -11.48 -8.45
C THR A 897 -23.94 -10.15 -9.05
N GLY A 898 -22.86 -9.58 -8.51
CA GLY A 898 -22.27 -8.36 -9.03
C GLY A 898 -20.81 -8.22 -8.66
N ILE A 899 -20.32 -6.99 -8.75
CA ILE A 899 -18.95 -6.59 -8.41
C ILE A 899 -18.97 -5.34 -7.51
N VAL A 900 -17.89 -5.12 -6.75
CA VAL A 900 -17.68 -3.96 -5.88
C VAL A 900 -16.22 -3.54 -5.88
N ASP A 901 -15.94 -2.24 -5.87
CA ASP A 901 -14.59 -1.73 -5.63
C ASP A 901 -14.18 -2.08 -4.18
N SER A 902 -13.28 -3.05 -4.04
CA SER A 902 -12.86 -3.58 -2.74
C SER A 902 -11.99 -2.58 -1.97
N HIS A 903 -11.26 -1.70 -2.67
CA HIS A 903 -10.47 -0.64 -2.05
C HIS A 903 -11.35 0.49 -1.52
N ALA A 904 -12.35 0.94 -2.29
CA ALA A 904 -13.33 1.93 -1.84
C ALA A 904 -14.15 1.39 -0.65
N LEU A 905 -14.54 0.12 -0.69
CA LEU A 905 -15.17 -0.55 0.45
C LEU A 905 -14.26 -0.51 1.69
N MET A 906 -13.01 -0.97 1.60
CA MET A 906 -12.10 -0.96 2.75
C MET A 906 -11.81 0.45 3.28
N ALA A 907 -11.63 1.44 2.41
CA ALA A 907 -11.45 2.84 2.81
C ALA A 907 -12.70 3.40 3.54
N CYS A 908 -13.91 3.05 3.09
CA CYS A 908 -15.15 3.41 3.77
C CYS A 908 -15.25 2.73 5.15
N LEU A 909 -14.91 1.43 5.24
CA LEU A 909 -14.93 0.69 6.52
C LEU A 909 -13.90 1.25 7.52
N GLN A 910 -12.71 1.63 7.05
CA GLN A 910 -11.68 2.30 7.85
C GLN A 910 -12.17 3.66 8.36
N ALA A 911 -12.63 4.53 7.47
CA ALA A 911 -13.08 5.87 7.85
C ALA A 911 -14.25 5.81 8.85
N GLU A 912 -15.22 4.92 8.64
CA GLU A 912 -16.32 4.68 9.58
C GLU A 912 -15.87 4.12 10.94
N PHE A 913 -14.76 3.41 11.00
CA PHE A 913 -14.18 2.91 12.25
C PHE A 913 -13.43 4.01 13.01
N GLU A 914 -12.56 4.75 12.30
CA GLU A 914 -11.76 5.87 12.85
C GLU A 914 -12.65 7.04 13.31
N GLU A 915 -13.70 7.39 12.56
CA GLU A 915 -14.67 8.45 12.95
C GLU A 915 -15.36 8.16 14.30
N ARG A 916 -15.46 6.88 14.67
CA ARG A 916 -16.06 6.42 15.94
C ARG A 916 -15.03 6.24 17.06
N GLY A 917 -13.80 6.73 16.88
CA GLY A 917 -12.73 6.68 17.87
C GLY A 917 -12.03 5.32 17.96
N GLY A 918 -12.06 4.53 16.89
CA GLY A 918 -11.28 3.29 16.77
C GLY A 918 -9.84 3.56 16.34
N ASP A 919 -8.88 2.85 16.97
CA ASP A 919 -7.45 3.01 16.69
C ASP A 919 -6.93 1.96 15.69
N ILE A 920 -5.99 2.34 14.82
CA ILE A 920 -5.26 1.42 13.94
C ILE A 920 -3.75 1.62 14.11
N ALA A 921 -3.07 0.58 14.59
CA ALA A 921 -1.62 0.51 14.68
C ALA A 921 -1.06 -0.16 13.42
N PHE A 922 -0.55 0.65 12.49
CA PHE A 922 0.17 0.19 11.29
C PHE A 922 1.61 -0.23 11.64
N LEU A 923 2.26 -0.97 10.73
CA LEU A 923 3.63 -1.49 10.89
C LEU A 923 3.83 -2.29 12.19
N THR A 924 2.76 -2.85 12.74
CA THR A 924 2.71 -3.44 14.08
C THR A 924 2.40 -4.93 13.94
N ALA A 925 3.46 -5.75 13.86
CA ALA A 925 3.33 -7.20 13.74
C ALA A 925 3.23 -7.84 15.13
N VAL A 926 2.24 -8.72 15.34
CA VAL A 926 2.10 -9.49 16.59
C VAL A 926 3.15 -10.60 16.64
N SER A 927 4.01 -10.59 17.66
CA SER A 927 5.05 -11.60 17.90
C SER A 927 4.58 -12.74 18.80
N GLN A 928 3.81 -12.43 19.85
CA GLN A 928 3.35 -13.36 20.87
C GLN A 928 2.05 -12.88 21.51
N ILE A 929 1.23 -13.81 22.00
CA ILE A 929 0.02 -13.51 22.77
C ILE A 929 0.01 -14.40 24.01
N GLU A 930 -0.24 -13.79 25.17
CA GLU A 930 -0.34 -14.49 26.46
C GLU A 930 -1.69 -14.19 27.09
N ARG A 931 -2.28 -15.16 27.79
CA ARG A 931 -3.46 -14.92 28.61
C ARG A 931 -3.03 -14.26 29.94
N VAL A 932 -3.64 -13.13 30.29
CA VAL A 932 -3.46 -12.52 31.61
C VAL A 932 -4.16 -13.39 32.66
N GLY A 933 -3.67 -13.39 33.90
CA GLY A 933 -4.08 -14.33 34.95
C GLY A 933 -5.54 -14.21 35.43
N ALA A 934 -5.80 -14.47 36.71
CA ALA A 934 -7.15 -14.67 37.27
C ALA A 934 -8.16 -13.51 37.17
N GLY A 935 -7.83 -12.40 36.49
CA GLY A 935 -8.73 -11.29 36.15
C GLY A 935 -9.30 -11.31 34.72
N GLY A 936 -8.82 -12.19 33.83
CA GLY A 936 -9.24 -12.24 32.41
C GLY A 936 -8.41 -11.32 31.49
N GLY A 937 -8.61 -11.48 30.18
CA GLY A 937 -7.92 -10.72 29.13
C GLY A 937 -6.60 -11.32 28.63
N TYR A 938 -5.99 -10.60 27.69
CA TYR A 938 -4.82 -10.99 26.91
C TYR A 938 -3.76 -9.90 26.90
N LYS A 939 -2.49 -10.30 26.93
CA LYS A 939 -1.33 -9.44 26.69
C LYS A 939 -0.75 -9.79 25.32
N ILE A 940 -0.62 -8.79 24.46
CA ILE A 940 -0.20 -8.93 23.06
C ILE A 940 1.15 -8.23 22.92
N TYR A 941 2.13 -8.98 22.44
CA TYR A 941 3.48 -8.48 22.15
C TYR A 941 3.53 -8.10 20.67
N THR A 942 4.06 -6.91 20.38
CA THR A 942 4.10 -6.34 19.04
C THR A 942 5.49 -5.84 18.70
N ARG A 943 5.91 -6.01 17.44
CA ARG A 943 7.18 -5.53 16.90
C ARG A 943 6.92 -4.52 15.79
N SER A 944 7.64 -3.40 15.85
CA SER A 944 7.64 -2.41 14.78
C SER A 944 8.36 -2.94 13.53
N VAL A 945 7.72 -2.83 12.36
CA VAL A 945 8.26 -3.30 11.07
C VAL A 945 8.78 -2.11 10.26
N GLY A 946 10.10 -2.02 10.06
CA GLY A 946 10.71 -0.91 9.32
C GLY A 946 10.36 -0.91 7.82
N THR A 947 10.04 0.27 7.26
CA THR A 947 9.66 0.44 5.83
C THR A 947 10.86 0.46 4.87
N GLY A 948 11.87 -0.38 5.13
CA GLY A 948 13.15 -0.40 4.41
C GLY A 948 13.30 -1.56 3.43
N ARG A 949 14.13 -1.38 2.40
CA ARG A 949 14.53 -2.43 1.44
C ARG A 949 15.44 -3.51 2.06
N GLU A 950 15.70 -3.39 3.36
CA GLU A 950 16.51 -4.27 4.22
C GLU A 950 15.68 -5.37 4.89
N ALA A 951 14.34 -5.36 4.74
CA ALA A 951 13.40 -6.38 5.23
C ALA A 951 13.53 -7.77 4.55
N ARG A 952 14.73 -8.12 4.07
CA ARG A 952 15.14 -9.45 3.59
C ARG A 952 16.38 -9.98 4.32
N GLY A 953 16.83 -9.33 5.40
CA GLY A 953 18.08 -9.70 6.09
C GLY A 953 18.08 -9.66 7.63
N SER A 954 17.18 -8.91 8.30
CA SER A 954 17.20 -8.77 9.76
C SER A 954 15.79 -8.82 10.37
N GLU A 955 15.41 -9.98 10.94
CA GLU A 955 14.13 -10.16 11.65
C GLU A 955 14.18 -9.70 13.13
N GLU A 956 15.35 -9.26 13.62
CA GLU A 956 15.64 -9.13 15.06
C GLU A 956 15.75 -7.68 15.59
N GLU A 957 15.87 -6.65 14.75
CA GLU A 957 16.04 -5.24 15.18
C GLU A 957 14.73 -4.42 15.08
N GLY A 958 13.72 -4.81 15.86
CA GLY A 958 12.51 -3.99 16.06
C GLY A 958 12.20 -3.83 17.55
N GLU A 959 11.91 -2.61 17.99
CA GLU A 959 11.45 -2.35 19.36
C GLU A 959 10.18 -3.18 19.64
N GLU A 960 10.19 -3.95 20.72
CA GLU A 960 9.06 -4.76 21.16
C GLU A 960 8.22 -3.98 22.19
N ALA A 961 6.96 -3.77 21.86
CA ALA A 961 5.97 -3.13 22.71
C ALA A 961 4.91 -4.14 23.14
N THR A 962 4.17 -3.83 24.21
CA THR A 962 3.10 -4.71 24.70
C THR A 962 1.83 -3.91 24.95
N ILE A 963 0.69 -4.43 24.51
CA ILE A 963 -0.64 -3.92 24.84
C ILE A 963 -1.46 -4.99 25.54
N THR A 964 -2.48 -4.60 26.28
CA THR A 964 -3.46 -5.49 26.89
C THR A 964 -4.85 -5.28 26.30
N ALA A 965 -5.60 -6.37 26.12
CA ALA A 965 -6.98 -6.33 25.65
C ALA A 965 -7.88 -7.32 26.38
N GLU A 966 -9.14 -6.98 26.65
CA GLU A 966 -10.10 -7.93 27.24
C GLU A 966 -10.37 -9.11 26.30
N THR A 967 -10.44 -8.85 24.99
CA THR A 967 -10.72 -9.84 23.94
C THR A 967 -9.77 -9.68 22.75
N VAL A 968 -9.50 -10.79 22.06
CA VAL A 968 -8.63 -10.84 20.88
C VAL A 968 -9.36 -11.52 19.73
N ILE A 969 -9.45 -10.83 18.60
CA ILE A 969 -10.07 -11.33 17.38
C ILE A 969 -8.99 -11.53 16.32
N ASN A 970 -8.71 -12.79 16.02
CA ASN A 970 -7.71 -13.19 15.03
C ASN A 970 -8.32 -13.18 13.62
N ALA A 971 -8.11 -12.09 12.88
CA ALA A 971 -8.52 -11.91 11.48
C ALA A 971 -7.31 -11.89 10.52
N ALA A 972 -6.16 -12.47 10.92
CA ALA A 972 -4.85 -12.26 10.31
C ALA A 972 -4.61 -12.97 8.95
N GLY A 973 -5.67 -13.33 8.22
CA GLY A 973 -5.60 -13.90 6.87
C GLY A 973 -4.65 -15.10 6.75
N HIS A 974 -3.56 -14.93 6.00
CA HIS A 974 -2.53 -15.96 5.81
C HIS A 974 -1.80 -16.36 7.09
N ASN A 975 -1.71 -15.46 8.08
CA ASN A 975 -1.07 -15.69 9.37
C ASN A 975 -2.06 -16.16 10.46
N ALA A 976 -3.36 -16.26 10.17
CA ALA A 976 -4.36 -16.58 11.19
C ALA A 976 -4.13 -17.95 11.86
N CYS A 977 -3.63 -18.95 11.13
CA CYS A 977 -3.24 -20.23 11.75
C CYS A 977 -2.04 -20.08 12.71
N ALA A 978 -1.05 -19.24 12.37
CA ALA A 978 0.10 -18.99 13.24
C ALA A 978 -0.32 -18.27 14.53
N ILE A 979 -1.14 -17.22 14.43
CA ILE A 979 -1.72 -16.50 15.58
C ILE A 979 -2.56 -17.43 16.47
N SER A 980 -3.37 -18.31 15.88
CA SER A 980 -4.15 -19.32 16.60
C SER A 980 -3.24 -20.27 17.39
N ASN A 981 -2.17 -20.76 16.76
CA ASN A 981 -1.23 -21.70 17.36
C ASN A 981 -0.31 -21.08 18.44
N MET A 982 -0.27 -19.74 18.60
CA MET A 982 0.42 -19.09 19.73
C MET A 982 -0.27 -19.35 21.07
N LEU A 983 -1.61 -19.46 21.07
CA LEU A 983 -2.42 -19.67 22.27
C LEU A 983 -2.89 -21.11 22.41
N LEU A 984 -3.30 -21.75 21.31
CA LEU A 984 -3.85 -23.11 21.36
C LEU A 984 -2.77 -24.16 21.66
N PRO A 985 -3.13 -25.27 22.36
CA PRO A 985 -2.20 -26.36 22.60
C PRO A 985 -1.91 -27.15 21.30
N PRO A 986 -0.77 -27.88 21.22
CA PRO A 986 -0.30 -28.50 19.97
C PRO A 986 -1.27 -29.49 19.29
N ASP A 987 -2.15 -30.14 20.06
CA ASP A 987 -3.20 -31.03 19.56
C ASP A 987 -4.31 -30.30 18.77
N ARG A 988 -4.48 -28.99 19.02
CA ARG A 988 -5.43 -28.11 18.32
C ARG A 988 -4.77 -27.25 17.25
N HIS A 989 -3.46 -27.42 16.99
CA HIS A 989 -2.75 -26.62 15.99
C HIS A 989 -3.23 -26.91 14.58
N VAL A 990 -3.50 -25.84 13.83
CA VAL A 990 -3.93 -25.93 12.43
C VAL A 990 -2.77 -25.49 11.53
N ARG A 991 -2.55 -26.23 10.41
CA ARG A 991 -1.58 -25.84 9.39
C ARG A 991 -2.28 -25.12 8.24
N PRO A 992 -1.80 -23.93 7.82
CA PRO A 992 -2.32 -23.27 6.63
C PRO A 992 -1.85 -24.00 5.37
N ALA A 993 -2.64 -23.87 4.30
CA ALA A 993 -2.24 -24.19 2.94
C ALA A 993 -2.52 -22.99 2.02
N TYR A 994 -1.74 -22.85 0.95
CA TYR A 994 -1.73 -21.65 0.13
C TYR A 994 -2.12 -21.99 -1.32
N ALA A 995 -3.30 -21.52 -1.74
CA ALA A 995 -3.81 -21.70 -3.10
C ALA A 995 -3.77 -20.37 -3.85
N LYS A 996 -2.64 -20.14 -4.54
CA LYS A 996 -2.40 -19.02 -5.47
C LYS A 996 -3.40 -19.07 -6.62
N GLY A 997 -3.73 -17.90 -7.16
CA GLY A 997 -4.60 -17.73 -8.31
C GLY A 997 -4.14 -16.55 -9.13
N THR A 998 -3.70 -16.84 -10.35
CA THR A 998 -3.25 -15.88 -11.36
C THR A 998 -4.45 -15.33 -12.12
N TYR A 999 -4.48 -14.00 -12.28
CA TYR A 999 -5.42 -13.29 -13.12
C TYR A 999 -4.74 -12.83 -14.41
N PHE A 1000 -5.54 -12.75 -15.46
CA PHE A 1000 -5.11 -12.33 -16.78
C PHE A 1000 -5.97 -11.15 -17.25
N SER A 1001 -5.35 -10.11 -17.81
CA SER A 1001 -6.03 -8.95 -18.35
C SER A 1001 -6.39 -9.16 -19.82
N TYR A 1002 -7.52 -8.64 -20.28
CA TYR A 1002 -7.89 -8.64 -21.70
C TYR A 1002 -7.94 -7.21 -22.25
N THR A 1003 -7.00 -6.89 -23.13
CA THR A 1003 -6.79 -5.51 -23.62
C THR A 1003 -7.59 -5.17 -24.88
N ALA A 1004 -8.15 -6.18 -25.56
CA ALA A 1004 -8.89 -6.03 -26.79
C ALA A 1004 -10.32 -5.50 -26.55
N SER A 1005 -10.81 -4.68 -27.48
CA SER A 1005 -12.15 -4.07 -27.44
C SER A 1005 -13.31 -5.04 -27.69
N SER A 1006 -13.01 -6.25 -28.16
CA SER A 1006 -13.98 -7.31 -28.48
C SER A 1006 -13.29 -8.69 -28.42
N PRO A 1007 -13.98 -9.77 -27.98
CA PRO A 1007 -15.32 -9.77 -27.37
C PRO A 1007 -15.37 -9.00 -26.04
N LYS A 1008 -16.51 -8.39 -25.73
CA LYS A 1008 -16.68 -7.55 -24.51
C LYS A 1008 -18.00 -7.86 -23.79
N PRO A 1009 -18.08 -8.99 -23.05
CA PRO A 1009 -19.28 -9.35 -22.30
C PRO A 1009 -19.62 -8.35 -21.20
N ARG A 1010 -20.91 -8.25 -20.86
CA ARG A 1010 -21.41 -7.37 -19.77
C ARG A 1010 -21.76 -8.13 -18.48
N THR A 1011 -21.86 -9.45 -18.60
CA THR A 1011 -22.19 -10.40 -17.54
C THR A 1011 -20.96 -11.20 -17.14
N LEU A 1012 -20.84 -11.60 -15.87
CA LEU A 1012 -19.75 -12.49 -15.41
C LEU A 1012 -19.97 -13.90 -15.97
N LEU A 1013 -18.96 -14.55 -16.54
CA LEU A 1013 -19.09 -15.87 -17.18
C LEU A 1013 -18.26 -16.92 -16.43
N TYR A 1014 -18.95 -17.94 -15.91
CA TYR A 1014 -18.34 -19.03 -15.15
C TYR A 1014 -18.66 -20.35 -15.88
N PRO A 1015 -17.69 -21.24 -16.15
CA PRO A 1015 -18.00 -22.58 -16.63
C PRO A 1015 -18.69 -23.39 -15.51
N ALA A 1016 -19.40 -24.45 -15.89
CA ALA A 1016 -19.99 -25.37 -14.92
C ALA A 1016 -18.90 -26.04 -14.05
N PRO A 1017 -19.14 -26.27 -12.74
CA PRO A 1017 -18.15 -26.87 -11.85
C PRO A 1017 -17.84 -28.32 -12.26
N LYS A 1018 -16.58 -28.62 -12.57
CA LYS A 1018 -16.09 -29.97 -12.90
C LYS A 1018 -15.84 -30.78 -11.59
N PRO A 1019 -16.23 -32.07 -11.50
CA PRO A 1019 -15.95 -32.89 -10.31
C PRO A 1019 -14.45 -33.03 -10.02
N GLY A 1020 -14.07 -33.11 -8.73
CA GLY A 1020 -12.69 -33.37 -8.28
C GLY A 1020 -11.70 -32.19 -8.41
N LEU A 1021 -12.02 -31.14 -9.16
CA LEU A 1021 -11.20 -29.93 -9.24
C LEU A 1021 -11.51 -29.00 -8.06
N GLY A 1022 -10.49 -28.68 -7.25
CA GLY A 1022 -10.59 -27.76 -6.10
C GLY A 1022 -10.80 -26.27 -6.46
N GLY A 1023 -11.14 -26.00 -7.72
CA GLY A 1023 -11.40 -24.68 -8.30
C GLY A 1023 -12.45 -24.79 -9.40
N LEU A 1024 -13.15 -23.69 -9.68
CA LEU A 1024 -14.30 -23.64 -10.59
C LEU A 1024 -13.92 -23.45 -12.08
N GLY A 1025 -12.67 -23.68 -12.47
CA GLY A 1025 -12.12 -23.31 -13.79
C GLY A 1025 -11.77 -21.83 -13.93
N THR A 1026 -11.15 -21.45 -15.05
CA THR A 1026 -10.84 -20.04 -15.39
C THR A 1026 -12.13 -19.27 -15.67
N HIS A 1027 -12.41 -18.22 -14.91
CA HIS A 1027 -13.64 -17.41 -15.05
C HIS A 1027 -13.41 -16.15 -15.86
N LEU A 1028 -14.48 -15.55 -16.35
CA LEU A 1028 -14.51 -14.15 -16.75
C LEU A 1028 -15.15 -13.31 -15.64
N THR A 1029 -14.38 -12.34 -15.14
CA THR A 1029 -14.90 -11.24 -14.34
C THR A 1029 -14.74 -9.91 -15.07
N LEU A 1030 -15.39 -8.89 -14.52
CA LEU A 1030 -15.38 -7.52 -15.05
C LEU A 1030 -14.95 -6.59 -13.93
N ASP A 1031 -14.14 -5.60 -14.25
CA ASP A 1031 -13.90 -4.51 -13.32
C ASP A 1031 -14.99 -3.42 -13.39
N MET A 1032 -14.86 -2.41 -12.53
CA MET A 1032 -15.80 -1.29 -12.45
C MET A 1032 -15.91 -0.51 -13.76
N THR A 1033 -14.83 -0.42 -14.55
CA THR A 1033 -14.85 0.20 -15.90
C THR A 1033 -15.46 -0.71 -16.98
N GLY A 1034 -15.70 -1.99 -16.65
CA GLY A 1034 -16.21 -3.00 -17.57
C GLY A 1034 -15.13 -3.58 -18.48
N GLN A 1035 -13.87 -3.57 -18.06
CA GLN A 1035 -12.81 -4.33 -18.74
C GLN A 1035 -12.84 -5.78 -18.28
N VAL A 1036 -12.53 -6.69 -19.21
CA VAL A 1036 -12.54 -8.13 -19.00
C VAL A 1036 -11.26 -8.57 -18.30
N ARG A 1037 -11.42 -9.36 -17.24
CA ARG A 1037 -10.33 -10.08 -16.58
C ARG A 1037 -10.67 -11.57 -16.54
N PHE A 1038 -9.66 -12.41 -16.68
CA PHE A 1038 -9.78 -13.85 -16.61
C PHE A 1038 -9.11 -14.43 -15.37
N GLY A 1039 -9.58 -15.59 -14.93
CA GLY A 1039 -9.12 -16.25 -13.71
C GLY A 1039 -10.01 -15.94 -12.50
N PRO A 1040 -9.56 -16.23 -11.27
CA PRO A 1040 -8.27 -16.81 -10.95
C PRO A 1040 -8.19 -18.30 -11.27
N ASP A 1041 -7.00 -18.79 -11.62
CA ASP A 1041 -6.71 -20.23 -11.61
C ASP A 1041 -6.41 -20.76 -10.18
N VAL A 1042 -5.89 -21.98 -10.07
CA VAL A 1042 -5.48 -22.60 -8.80
C VAL A 1042 -4.10 -23.25 -8.94
N GLU A 1043 -3.12 -22.65 -8.27
CA GLU A 1043 -1.76 -23.16 -8.11
C GLU A 1043 -1.47 -23.33 -6.61
N TRP A 1044 -0.96 -24.48 -6.19
CA TRP A 1044 -0.65 -24.75 -4.79
C TRP A 1044 0.81 -24.42 -4.48
N VAL A 1045 1.02 -23.41 -3.64
CA VAL A 1045 2.34 -22.89 -3.27
C VAL A 1045 2.65 -23.17 -1.80
N ASP A 1046 3.92 -23.06 -1.43
CA ASP A 1046 4.38 -23.40 -0.07
C ASP A 1046 4.30 -22.22 0.92
N GLY A 1047 4.18 -20.98 0.42
CA GLY A 1047 4.04 -19.77 1.23
C GLY A 1047 3.21 -18.68 0.51
N PRO A 1048 2.72 -17.67 1.26
CA PRO A 1048 1.85 -16.62 0.72
C PRO A 1048 2.58 -15.56 -0.12
N ASP A 1049 3.90 -15.47 -0.01
CA ASP A 1049 4.72 -14.41 -0.61
C ASP A 1049 5.02 -14.60 -2.12
N ASP A 1050 4.68 -15.77 -2.69
CA ASP A 1050 4.74 -15.99 -4.14
C ASP A 1050 3.60 -15.25 -4.86
N LEU A 1051 3.85 -13.96 -5.08
CA LEU A 1051 2.96 -13.05 -5.78
C LEU A 1051 3.39 -12.80 -7.25
N VAL A 1052 4.14 -13.73 -7.86
CA VAL A 1052 4.59 -13.64 -9.26
C VAL A 1052 3.60 -14.38 -10.18
N PRO A 1053 2.92 -13.72 -11.13
CA PRO A 1053 1.99 -14.38 -12.06
C PRO A 1053 2.67 -15.46 -12.94
N SER A 1054 2.06 -16.64 -13.01
CA SER A 1054 2.69 -17.84 -13.58
C SER A 1054 2.49 -17.97 -15.10
N MET A 1055 3.51 -17.65 -15.90
CA MET A 1055 3.48 -17.72 -17.37
C MET A 1055 3.00 -19.09 -17.91
N GLY A 1056 3.43 -20.20 -17.33
CA GLY A 1056 3.07 -21.55 -17.79
C GLY A 1056 1.58 -21.89 -17.66
N ARG A 1057 0.81 -21.15 -16.86
CA ARG A 1057 -0.65 -21.33 -16.71
C ARG A 1057 -1.46 -20.59 -17.78
N LEU A 1058 -0.85 -19.65 -18.50
CA LEU A 1058 -1.53 -18.85 -19.54
C LEU A 1058 -2.08 -19.73 -20.67
N GLU A 1059 -1.32 -20.72 -21.15
CA GLU A 1059 -1.76 -21.60 -22.24
C GLU A 1059 -2.99 -22.45 -21.86
N GLU A 1060 -3.01 -22.95 -20.62
CA GLU A 1060 -4.14 -23.71 -20.07
C GLU A 1060 -5.38 -22.82 -19.90
N ALA A 1061 -5.20 -21.61 -19.35
CA ALA A 1061 -6.28 -20.62 -19.20
C ALA A 1061 -6.86 -20.21 -20.57
N VAL A 1062 -6.02 -19.93 -21.57
CA VAL A 1062 -6.45 -19.60 -22.95
C VAL A 1062 -7.28 -20.74 -23.56
N ARG A 1063 -6.93 -22.00 -23.29
CA ARG A 1063 -7.71 -23.17 -23.74
C ARG A 1063 -9.09 -23.22 -23.07
N GLU A 1064 -9.17 -23.01 -21.76
CA GLU A 1064 -10.45 -22.99 -21.03
C GLU A 1064 -11.36 -21.82 -21.47
N ILE A 1065 -10.79 -20.62 -21.61
CA ILE A 1065 -11.54 -19.41 -22.03
C ILE A 1065 -12.20 -19.63 -23.40
N ARG A 1066 -11.49 -20.29 -24.33
CA ARG A 1066 -12.00 -20.61 -25.67
C ARG A 1066 -13.18 -21.58 -25.68
N GLU A 1067 -13.42 -22.36 -24.61
CA GLU A 1067 -14.60 -23.24 -24.52
C GLU A 1067 -15.90 -22.42 -24.48
N TYR A 1068 -15.89 -21.26 -23.82
CA TYR A 1068 -17.06 -20.41 -23.63
C TYR A 1068 -17.02 -19.05 -24.35
N LEU A 1069 -15.84 -18.61 -24.80
CA LEU A 1069 -15.63 -17.35 -25.50
C LEU A 1069 -14.72 -17.54 -26.72
N PRO A 1070 -15.18 -18.26 -27.77
CA PRO A 1070 -14.33 -18.70 -28.88
C PRO A 1070 -13.74 -17.56 -29.72
N GLY A 1071 -14.37 -16.37 -29.72
CA GLY A 1071 -13.86 -15.17 -30.41
C GLY A 1071 -12.70 -14.45 -29.70
N VAL A 1072 -12.22 -14.97 -28.56
CA VAL A 1072 -11.11 -14.36 -27.81
C VAL A 1072 -9.79 -14.41 -28.58
N ARG A 1073 -9.04 -13.30 -28.54
CA ARG A 1073 -7.69 -13.19 -29.13
C ARG A 1073 -6.61 -13.53 -28.09
N PRO A 1074 -5.89 -14.65 -28.18
CA PRO A 1074 -4.85 -15.02 -27.21
C PRO A 1074 -3.77 -13.94 -27.04
N GLU A 1075 -3.38 -13.29 -28.14
CA GLU A 1075 -2.37 -12.24 -28.19
C GLU A 1075 -2.77 -10.96 -27.43
N ALA A 1076 -4.04 -10.82 -27.05
CA ALA A 1076 -4.56 -9.71 -26.25
C ALA A 1076 -4.80 -10.09 -24.78
N ILE A 1077 -4.53 -11.35 -24.38
CA ILE A 1077 -4.55 -11.82 -22.99
C ILE A 1077 -3.13 -11.68 -22.41
N GLY A 1078 -2.98 -10.81 -21.41
CA GLY A 1078 -1.72 -10.61 -20.69
C GLY A 1078 -1.82 -11.09 -19.23
N LEU A 1079 -0.68 -11.34 -18.59
CA LEU A 1079 -0.65 -11.47 -17.12
C LEU A 1079 -1.06 -10.15 -16.47
N ASP A 1080 -1.79 -10.22 -15.36
CA ASP A 1080 -2.24 -9.06 -14.59
C ASP A 1080 -1.61 -9.10 -13.18
N TYR A 1081 -2.30 -9.68 -12.20
CA TYR A 1081 -1.82 -9.89 -10.84
C TYR A 1081 -2.13 -11.32 -10.38
N CYS A 1082 -1.68 -11.68 -9.18
CA CYS A 1082 -2.17 -12.87 -8.49
C CYS A 1082 -2.47 -12.58 -7.02
N GLY A 1083 -3.29 -13.45 -6.44
CA GLY A 1083 -3.62 -13.47 -5.03
C GLY A 1083 -3.59 -14.90 -4.50
N VAL A 1084 -3.26 -15.05 -3.22
CA VAL A 1084 -3.22 -16.35 -2.55
C VAL A 1084 -4.45 -16.49 -1.65
N ARG A 1085 -5.06 -17.68 -1.63
CA ARG A 1085 -6.20 -18.00 -0.75
C ARG A 1085 -5.69 -18.75 0.49
N PRO A 1086 -6.06 -18.34 1.72
CA PRO A 1086 -5.78 -19.09 2.93
C PRO A 1086 -6.71 -20.33 2.99
N LYS A 1087 -6.15 -21.51 2.74
CA LYS A 1087 -6.86 -22.81 2.79
C LYS A 1087 -6.53 -23.55 4.08
N LEU A 1088 -7.47 -24.39 4.53
CA LEU A 1088 -7.30 -25.34 5.65
C LEU A 1088 -7.22 -26.80 5.18
N ALA A 1089 -7.36 -27.06 3.87
CA ALA A 1089 -7.16 -28.37 3.25
C ALA A 1089 -5.77 -28.43 2.61
N GLY A 1090 -5.06 -29.55 2.79
CA GLY A 1090 -3.67 -29.70 2.40
C GLY A 1090 -3.40 -29.82 0.89
N LYS A 1091 -2.12 -29.61 0.54
CA LYS A 1091 -1.54 -29.80 -0.81
C LYS A 1091 -1.52 -31.29 -1.22
N GLU A 1092 -1.46 -32.19 -0.23
CA GLU A 1092 -1.27 -33.64 -0.35
C GLU A 1092 -2.17 -34.41 0.65
N GLY A 1093 -2.41 -35.69 0.40
CA GLY A 1093 -3.29 -36.56 1.22
C GLY A 1093 -4.73 -36.71 0.69
N GLU A 1094 -5.55 -37.52 1.37
CA GLU A 1094 -6.96 -37.76 1.00
C GLU A 1094 -7.83 -36.49 1.03
N ASP A 1095 -7.43 -35.49 1.81
CA ASP A 1095 -8.11 -34.20 1.96
C ASP A 1095 -7.82 -33.21 0.80
N ARG A 1096 -7.02 -33.59 -0.20
CA ARG A 1096 -6.60 -32.69 -1.30
C ARG A 1096 -7.81 -32.23 -2.13
N GLY A 1097 -8.17 -30.95 -1.98
CA GLY A 1097 -9.32 -30.35 -2.66
C GLY A 1097 -10.67 -30.62 -1.97
N ALA A 1098 -10.69 -31.25 -0.80
CA ALA A 1098 -11.90 -31.42 0.00
C ALA A 1098 -12.50 -30.07 0.42
N PHE A 1099 -13.83 -30.00 0.50
CA PHE A 1099 -14.52 -28.82 1.03
C PHE A 1099 -14.24 -28.68 2.53
N LYS A 1100 -13.53 -27.61 2.91
CA LYS A 1100 -13.49 -27.09 4.29
C LYS A 1100 -14.25 -25.78 4.34
N ASP A 1101 -15.04 -25.61 5.39
CA ASP A 1101 -15.83 -24.39 5.64
C ASP A 1101 -14.96 -23.28 6.27
N PHE A 1102 -15.52 -22.10 6.45
CA PHE A 1102 -14.92 -21.09 7.34
C PHE A 1102 -14.94 -21.59 8.79
N VAL A 1103 -13.92 -21.24 9.57
CA VAL A 1103 -13.94 -21.34 11.03
C VAL A 1103 -14.13 -19.93 11.57
N VAL A 1104 -15.26 -19.65 12.22
CA VAL A 1104 -15.54 -18.40 12.95
C VAL A 1104 -16.17 -18.78 14.28
N ARG A 1105 -15.34 -18.85 15.33
CA ARG A 1105 -15.73 -19.30 16.68
C ARG A 1105 -14.87 -18.67 17.75
N GLU A 1106 -15.42 -18.58 18.96
CA GLU A 1106 -14.64 -18.47 20.17
C GLU A 1106 -13.97 -19.83 20.48
N GLU A 1107 -12.74 -19.82 20.97
CA GLU A 1107 -12.00 -21.06 21.25
C GLU A 1107 -12.26 -21.57 22.69
N GLU A 1108 -12.72 -22.81 22.81
CA GLU A 1108 -12.97 -23.44 24.11
C GLU A 1108 -11.74 -23.39 25.03
N GLY A 1109 -11.92 -22.87 26.25
CA GLY A 1109 -10.85 -22.62 27.23
C GLY A 1109 -10.20 -21.23 27.15
N PHE A 1110 -10.44 -20.47 26.08
CA PHE A 1110 -9.87 -19.15 25.80
C PHE A 1110 -10.99 -18.11 25.61
N GLU A 1111 -11.66 -17.79 26.72
CA GLU A 1111 -12.73 -16.77 26.79
C GLU A 1111 -12.25 -15.42 26.25
N GLY A 1112 -12.99 -14.86 25.30
CA GLY A 1112 -12.63 -13.64 24.58
C GLY A 1112 -11.69 -13.83 23.39
N PHE A 1113 -11.23 -15.05 23.07
CA PHE A 1113 -10.40 -15.32 21.88
C PHE A 1113 -11.23 -15.88 20.73
N VAL A 1114 -11.47 -15.06 19.70
CA VAL A 1114 -12.24 -15.42 18.51
C VAL A 1114 -11.32 -15.66 17.32
N ASN A 1115 -11.33 -16.88 16.79
CA ASN A 1115 -10.54 -17.30 15.64
C ASN A 1115 -11.32 -17.22 14.32
N LEU A 1116 -10.72 -16.61 13.30
CA LEU A 1116 -11.21 -16.61 11.92
C LEU A 1116 -10.20 -17.31 11.00
N LEU A 1117 -10.40 -18.61 10.75
CA LEU A 1117 -9.49 -19.44 9.96
C LEU A 1117 -10.11 -19.82 8.61
N GLY A 1118 -9.27 -19.87 7.57
CA GLY A 1118 -9.68 -20.33 6.23
C GLY A 1118 -10.59 -19.38 5.47
N ILE A 1119 -10.56 -18.07 5.76
CA ILE A 1119 -11.43 -17.06 5.14
C ILE A 1119 -10.99 -16.72 3.71
N GLU A 1120 -11.19 -17.68 2.81
CA GLU A 1120 -11.07 -17.54 1.35
C GLU A 1120 -12.36 -16.97 0.71
N SER A 1121 -12.60 -17.15 -0.59
CA SER A 1121 -13.91 -16.82 -1.21
C SER A 1121 -15.04 -17.65 -0.58
N PRO A 1122 -16.18 -17.05 -0.19
CA PRO A 1122 -16.67 -15.70 -0.52
C PRO A 1122 -16.45 -14.66 0.61
N GLY A 1123 -15.26 -14.60 1.20
CA GLY A 1123 -14.93 -13.79 2.38
C GLY A 1123 -15.21 -12.29 2.21
N LEU A 1124 -14.90 -11.70 1.05
CA LEU A 1124 -15.24 -10.31 0.72
C LEU A 1124 -16.75 -10.06 0.83
N THR A 1125 -17.56 -10.91 0.19
CA THR A 1125 -19.03 -10.83 0.27
C THR A 1125 -19.55 -11.05 1.69
N SER A 1126 -18.84 -11.87 2.48
CA SER A 1126 -19.25 -12.30 3.82
C SER A 1126 -18.82 -11.33 4.94
N ALA A 1127 -17.93 -10.36 4.65
CA ALA A 1127 -17.18 -9.62 5.66
C ALA A 1127 -18.07 -8.89 6.70
N LEU A 1128 -19.14 -8.23 6.26
CA LEU A 1128 -20.08 -7.54 7.16
C LEU A 1128 -20.87 -8.52 8.04
N ALA A 1129 -21.27 -9.68 7.50
CA ALA A 1129 -21.98 -10.71 8.27
C ALA A 1129 -21.05 -11.45 9.24
N ILE A 1130 -19.75 -11.52 8.93
CA ILE A 1130 -18.72 -11.99 9.87
C ILE A 1130 -18.63 -11.02 11.06
N GLY A 1131 -18.72 -9.71 10.84
CA GLY A 1131 -18.83 -8.71 11.92
C GLY A 1131 -20.00 -8.98 12.88
N GLU A 1132 -21.21 -9.18 12.34
CA GLU A 1132 -22.39 -9.58 13.13
C GLU A 1132 -22.17 -10.90 13.90
N ARG A 1133 -21.52 -11.89 13.26
CA ARG A 1133 -21.26 -13.19 13.89
C ARG A 1133 -20.25 -13.09 15.04
N VAL A 1134 -19.22 -12.25 14.93
CA VAL A 1134 -18.22 -12.03 15.99
C VAL A 1134 -18.84 -11.30 17.18
N GLU A 1135 -19.70 -10.31 16.94
CA GLU A 1135 -20.46 -9.61 18.00
C GLU A 1135 -21.38 -10.57 18.76
N GLY A 1136 -22.11 -11.42 18.04
CA GLY A 1136 -22.97 -12.45 18.64
C GLY A 1136 -22.19 -13.51 19.45
N LEU A 1137 -20.95 -13.84 19.06
CA LEU A 1137 -20.07 -14.72 19.85
C LEU A 1137 -19.61 -14.06 21.14
N LEU A 1138 -19.11 -12.83 21.09
CA LEU A 1138 -18.57 -12.12 22.25
C LEU A 1138 -19.63 -11.67 23.26
N TYR A 1139 -20.85 -11.37 22.80
CA TYR A 1139 -21.89 -10.74 23.62
C TYR A 1139 -23.20 -11.55 23.74
N GLY A 1140 -23.25 -12.77 23.22
CA GLY A 1140 -24.39 -13.68 23.40
C GLY A 1140 -25.71 -13.17 22.81
N VAL A 1141 -25.66 -12.40 21.72
CA VAL A 1141 -26.86 -11.89 21.06
C VAL A 1141 -27.46 -12.99 20.19
N ASP A 1142 -28.66 -13.49 20.55
CA ASP A 1142 -29.47 -14.47 19.81
C ASP A 1142 -30.03 -13.91 18.47
N GLY A 1143 -29.19 -13.25 17.68
CA GLY A 1143 -29.55 -12.57 16.44
C GLY A 1143 -29.45 -13.42 15.18
N PHE A 1144 -28.73 -14.54 15.21
CA PHE A 1144 -28.45 -15.36 14.01
C PHE A 1144 -29.60 -16.31 13.62
N VAL A 1145 -30.85 -15.84 13.77
CA VAL A 1145 -32.02 -16.48 13.18
C VAL A 1145 -32.13 -16.01 11.74
N VAL A 1146 -31.79 -16.89 10.80
CA VAL A 1146 -32.27 -16.77 9.42
C VAL A 1146 -33.80 -16.85 9.47
N LYS A 1147 -34.47 -15.70 9.43
CA LYS A 1147 -35.93 -15.63 9.33
C LYS A 1147 -36.36 -16.18 7.98
N GLY A 1148 -36.64 -17.47 7.94
CA GLY A 1148 -37.25 -18.13 6.79
C GLY A 1148 -38.74 -17.81 6.72
N ALA A 1149 -39.10 -16.97 5.75
CA ALA A 1149 -40.38 -16.93 5.03
C ALA A 1149 -40.25 -15.95 3.86
#